data_AF-A0AAU6D8K8-F1
#
_entry.id   AF-A0AAU6D8K8-F1
#
_cell.length_a   1.000
_cell.length_b   1.000
_cell.length_c   1.000
_cell.angle_alpha   90.00
_cell.angle_beta   90.00
_cell.angle_gamma   90.00
#
_symmetry.space_group_name_H-M   'P 1'
#
loop_
_entity.id
_entity.type
_entity.pdbx_description
1 polymer ?
#
loop_
_entity_poly.entity_id
_entity_poly.type
_entity_poly.pdbx_seq_one_letter_code
_entity_poly.pdbx_strand_id
1 'polypeptide(L)'
;MSARSGLARPRPARPGSGPHLHVGGEDRVLIVHTGSAPSEHLARAAAELRRGHPADQVTVLVGAGFGVPEALYAALTPELANARKEGARIVRLVMARAAEPGGGALAQALAEAVSCDVLAPAGLIVVVPGGTLFAPDLPGAPGGWWHFSPGLTPHRTGMRLPEPPWQSAVERAAPPTTAGCVVEQIPAGLLVLPVGVPSEGADALRYAVPPDPAGPLVLVGSSRTGAVPADALAEVIAALPGAVRAGVRLAPGDGADLLPAGQGVADLLGIPVRVATGLPLLLDAPSAPAGSPRTVLTDTEGEPSWRPYVEAVTCTPADGGDTTPSLGAWRPPIGGLRPGLEPGAMMLDRRWEVVVTRAGLWVGPNGSAVPEEIAARPVSRELMALDVGSPGEPFDPAVWEALDRLFTALQDDVRERTFVQLHGDCAADDLRDLRRLAMRHDLAVAPRDWRGTTGEDGSPKEAGAPLADVLPLVRRAQAHAREEAGEAYEEQAASESRSAEPFGEDTGPEYRSAHGRTFEPVFTPGPLPAGLRPAGGEAGAQPAAVAAASDQDTGTGAGGQPAGLRPVTVAAGSGARSAGDAEPYPVTAPVRAPAGSGGPGALPAAAGTVAEPGTAEPMGIAGALVADLPAALAPTFTPPVVPPLATPAAAFAAGAASGGTTTGHVPDREPPDSP
;
A
#
# COMPACT_ATOMS: atom_id res chain seq x y z
N MET A 1 -54.33 -39.83 -35.42
CA MET A 1 -53.28 -39.86 -34.37
C MET A 1 -52.85 -38.41 -34.13
N SER A 2 -53.61 -37.58 -33.41
CA SER A 2 -53.69 -37.41 -31.95
C SER A 2 -52.34 -37.31 -31.22
N ALA A 3 -51.89 -36.08 -30.98
CA ALA A 3 -51.10 -35.73 -29.80
C ALA A 3 -51.49 -34.30 -29.36
N ARG A 4 -52.19 -34.21 -28.22
CA ARG A 4 -52.56 -32.96 -27.54
C ARG A 4 -51.38 -32.52 -26.67
N SER A 5 -50.73 -31.41 -27.00
CA SER A 5 -49.84 -30.71 -26.05
C SER A 5 -50.68 -29.77 -25.19
N GLY A 6 -50.79 -30.10 -23.91
CA GLY A 6 -51.45 -29.28 -22.89
C GLY A 6 -50.54 -28.13 -22.47
N LEU A 7 -51.00 -26.91 -22.68
CA LEU A 7 -50.44 -25.69 -22.08
C LEU A 7 -50.79 -25.67 -20.59
N ALA A 8 -49.86 -26.07 -19.74
CA ALA A 8 -49.96 -25.86 -18.30
C ALA A 8 -49.78 -24.36 -18.00
N ARG A 9 -50.87 -23.71 -17.56
CA ARG A 9 -50.81 -22.35 -17.02
C ARG A 9 -49.93 -22.33 -15.76
N PRO A 10 -48.92 -21.45 -15.65
CA PRO A 10 -48.15 -21.29 -14.44
C PRO A 10 -49.08 -20.83 -13.31
N ARG A 11 -49.03 -21.55 -12.19
CA ARG A 11 -49.78 -21.24 -10.99
C ARG A 11 -49.19 -19.96 -10.37
N PRO A 12 -49.99 -18.93 -10.06
CA PRO A 12 -49.46 -17.71 -9.45
C PRO A 12 -48.80 -18.04 -8.11
N ALA A 13 -47.55 -17.64 -7.95
CA ALA A 13 -46.81 -17.77 -6.71
C ALA A 13 -47.58 -17.09 -5.58
N ARG A 14 -47.65 -17.76 -4.42
CA ARG A 14 -48.37 -17.28 -3.23
C ARG A 14 -47.72 -15.97 -2.77
N PRO A 15 -48.45 -14.84 -2.70
CA PRO A 15 -47.93 -13.59 -2.16
C PRO A 15 -47.78 -13.77 -0.64
N GLY A 16 -46.55 -13.79 -0.12
CA GLY A 16 -46.34 -13.86 1.33
C GLY A 16 -45.00 -14.38 1.83
N SER A 17 -44.08 -14.83 0.98
CA SER A 17 -42.74 -15.27 1.40
C SER A 17 -41.66 -14.53 0.64
N GLY A 18 -41.69 -13.19 0.70
CA GLY A 18 -40.53 -12.41 0.28
C GLY A 18 -39.33 -12.73 1.18
N PRO A 19 -38.09 -12.60 0.68
CA PRO A 19 -36.90 -12.80 1.49
C PRO A 19 -36.95 -11.89 2.71
N HIS A 20 -36.92 -12.47 3.91
CA HIS A 20 -36.87 -11.71 5.15
C HIS A 20 -35.51 -10.99 5.25
N LEU A 21 -35.57 -9.66 5.42
CA LEU A 21 -34.43 -8.82 5.70
C LEU A 21 -34.01 -9.00 7.16
N HIS A 22 -32.75 -9.32 7.38
CA HIS A 22 -32.15 -9.39 8.71
C HIS A 22 -31.23 -8.19 8.90
N VAL A 23 -31.41 -7.49 10.03
CA VAL A 23 -30.52 -6.43 10.48
C VAL A 23 -29.93 -6.90 11.80
N GLY A 24 -28.60 -6.96 11.86
CA GLY A 24 -27.86 -7.31 13.07
C GLY A 24 -26.54 -6.57 13.07
N GLY A 25 -25.96 -6.30 14.23
CA GLY A 25 -24.76 -5.48 14.28
C GLY A 25 -24.13 -5.42 15.65
N GLU A 26 -22.85 -5.05 15.65
CA GLU A 26 -22.01 -4.89 16.83
C GLU A 26 -21.07 -3.70 16.56
N ASP A 27 -20.60 -3.05 17.63
CA ASP A 27 -19.64 -1.94 17.56
C ASP A 27 -20.05 -0.83 16.58
N ARG A 28 -21.35 -0.52 16.54
CA ARG A 28 -21.95 0.50 15.66
C ARG A 28 -21.81 0.21 14.16
N VAL A 29 -21.55 -1.04 13.80
CA VAL A 29 -21.66 -1.54 12.42
C VAL A 29 -22.89 -2.43 12.33
N LEU A 30 -23.92 -1.93 11.65
CA LEU A 30 -25.13 -2.67 11.31
C LEU A 30 -24.92 -3.37 9.97
N ILE A 31 -25.18 -4.66 9.93
CA ILE A 31 -25.10 -5.51 8.75
C ILE A 31 -26.52 -5.85 8.33
N VAL A 32 -26.82 -5.64 7.05
CA VAL A 32 -28.09 -5.99 6.43
C VAL A 32 -27.87 -7.07 5.39
N HIS A 33 -28.50 -8.22 5.58
CA HIS A 33 -28.40 -9.36 4.67
C HIS A 33 -29.75 -10.07 4.50
N THR A 34 -29.83 -10.91 3.48
CA THR A 34 -30.92 -11.91 3.35
C THR A 34 -30.41 -13.27 3.85
N GLY A 35 -31.33 -14.15 4.24
CA GLY A 35 -30.99 -15.48 4.74
C GLY A 35 -30.59 -15.50 6.21
N SER A 36 -30.20 -16.68 6.71
CA SER A 36 -29.96 -16.92 8.13
C SER A 36 -28.66 -16.35 8.68
N ALA A 37 -27.68 -16.05 7.82
CA ALA A 37 -26.37 -15.51 8.20
C ALA A 37 -25.80 -14.59 7.11
N PRO A 38 -24.96 -13.60 7.47
CA PRO A 38 -24.27 -12.78 6.49
C PRO A 38 -23.25 -13.64 5.71
N SER A 39 -22.96 -13.26 4.47
CA SER A 39 -21.88 -13.89 3.72
C SER A 39 -20.52 -13.59 4.35
N GLU A 40 -19.54 -14.47 4.13
CA GLU A 40 -18.18 -14.30 4.65
C GLU A 40 -17.57 -12.95 4.24
N HIS A 41 -17.76 -12.55 2.97
CA HIS A 41 -17.32 -11.26 2.46
C HIS A 41 -17.94 -10.07 3.20
N LEU A 42 -19.24 -10.15 3.50
CA LEU A 42 -19.95 -9.11 4.23
C LEU A 42 -19.48 -9.05 5.69
N ALA A 43 -19.23 -10.20 6.31
CA ALA A 43 -18.68 -10.30 7.65
C ALA A 43 -17.25 -9.73 7.74
N ARG A 44 -16.39 -10.04 6.76
CA ARG A 44 -15.02 -9.50 6.67
C ARG A 44 -15.03 -7.98 6.46
N ALA A 45 -15.86 -7.47 5.54
CA ALA A 45 -16.02 -6.04 5.33
C ALA A 45 -16.53 -5.31 6.59
N ALA A 46 -17.47 -5.92 7.32
CA ALA A 46 -17.93 -5.38 8.60
C ALA A 46 -16.80 -5.34 9.64
N ALA A 47 -15.96 -6.38 9.71
CA ALA A 47 -14.80 -6.42 10.60
C ALA A 47 -13.79 -5.30 10.28
N GLU A 48 -13.52 -5.02 9.00
CA GLU A 48 -12.66 -3.90 8.59
C GLU A 48 -13.25 -2.55 9.01
N LEU A 49 -14.55 -2.36 8.82
CA LEU A 49 -15.22 -1.09 9.15
C LEU A 49 -15.17 -0.79 10.65
N ARG A 50 -15.28 -1.81 11.51
CA ARG A 50 -15.19 -1.65 12.98
C ARG A 50 -13.85 -1.05 13.44
N ARG A 51 -12.76 -1.26 12.71
CA ARG A 51 -11.39 -0.84 13.11
C ARG A 51 -11.17 0.68 13.12
N GLY A 52 -12.05 1.47 12.50
CA GLY A 52 -11.81 2.91 12.26
C GLY A 52 -13.02 3.82 12.47
N HIS A 53 -13.87 3.54 13.47
CA HIS A 53 -15.12 4.26 13.66
C HIS A 53 -15.07 5.43 14.65
N PRO A 54 -15.46 6.65 14.22
CA PRO A 54 -15.71 7.75 15.14
C PRO A 54 -16.88 7.44 16.07
N ALA A 55 -16.76 7.87 17.33
CA ALA A 55 -17.76 7.63 18.38
C ALA A 55 -19.09 8.39 18.20
N ASP A 56 -19.28 9.12 17.10
CA ASP A 56 -20.51 9.82 16.73
C ASP A 56 -21.14 9.30 15.43
N GLN A 57 -20.61 8.19 14.89
CA GLN A 57 -21.07 7.60 13.64
C GLN A 57 -21.63 6.19 13.84
N VAL A 58 -22.55 5.80 12.96
CA VAL A 58 -23.02 4.42 12.78
C VAL A 58 -22.84 4.05 11.31
N THR A 59 -22.33 2.86 11.04
CA THR A 59 -22.13 2.38 9.67
C THR A 59 -23.14 1.29 9.37
N VAL A 60 -23.85 1.42 8.24
CA VAL A 60 -24.81 0.42 7.76
C VAL A 60 -24.24 -0.22 6.51
N LEU A 61 -23.87 -1.49 6.61
CA LEU A 61 -23.35 -2.29 5.51
C LEU A 61 -24.45 -3.17 4.94
N VAL A 62 -24.83 -2.93 3.68
CA VAL A 62 -25.92 -3.63 3.02
C VAL A 62 -25.35 -4.59 1.97
N GLY A 63 -25.66 -5.87 2.10
CA GLY A 63 -25.29 -6.89 1.11
C GLY A 63 -25.90 -6.66 -0.29
N ALA A 64 -25.51 -7.46 -1.27
CA ALA A 64 -26.09 -7.40 -2.60
C ALA A 64 -27.46 -8.10 -2.68
N GLY A 65 -28.22 -7.83 -3.75
CA GLY A 65 -29.43 -8.60 -4.09
C GLY A 65 -30.74 -8.08 -3.50
N PHE A 66 -30.77 -6.85 -2.96
CA PHE A 66 -32.01 -6.23 -2.49
C PHE A 66 -32.74 -5.52 -3.62
N GLY A 67 -33.98 -5.92 -3.88
CA GLY A 67 -34.82 -5.34 -4.93
C GLY A 67 -35.91 -4.38 -4.43
N VAL A 68 -36.02 -4.14 -3.13
CA VAL A 68 -37.14 -3.39 -2.54
C VAL A 68 -36.63 -2.34 -1.53
N PRO A 69 -36.31 -1.12 -1.99
CA PRO A 69 -35.84 -0.02 -1.13
C PRO A 69 -36.77 0.28 0.06
N GLU A 70 -38.08 0.11 -0.08
CA GLU A 70 -39.08 0.36 0.96
C GLU A 70 -38.95 -0.61 2.13
N ALA A 71 -38.67 -1.88 1.87
CA ALA A 71 -38.46 -2.88 2.90
C ALA A 71 -37.18 -2.60 3.69
N LEU A 72 -36.13 -2.17 2.99
CA LEU A 72 -34.88 -1.75 3.61
C LEU A 72 -35.07 -0.49 4.47
N TYR A 73 -35.78 0.51 3.96
CA TYR A 73 -36.13 1.71 4.69
C TYR A 73 -36.89 1.40 6.00
N ALA A 74 -37.93 0.55 5.91
CA ALA A 74 -38.74 0.15 7.05
C ALA A 74 -37.92 -0.62 8.10
N ALA A 75 -36.99 -1.46 7.67
CA ALA A 75 -36.11 -2.21 8.56
C ALA A 75 -35.06 -1.30 9.24
N LEU A 76 -34.49 -0.32 8.52
CA LEU A 76 -33.40 0.52 9.04
C LEU A 76 -33.86 1.66 9.94
N THR A 77 -35.04 2.22 9.71
CA THR A 77 -35.54 3.38 10.47
C THR A 77 -35.54 3.17 12.00
N PRO A 78 -36.07 2.07 12.56
CA PRO A 78 -36.04 1.85 14.01
C PRO A 78 -34.62 1.71 14.57
N GLU A 79 -33.74 1.00 13.87
CA GLU A 79 -32.34 0.78 14.29
C GLU A 79 -31.55 2.09 14.29
N LEU A 80 -31.69 2.90 13.24
CA LEU A 80 -31.06 4.21 13.14
C LEU A 80 -31.62 5.20 14.16
N ALA A 81 -32.93 5.15 14.45
CA ALA A 81 -33.51 5.94 15.53
C ALA A 81 -32.96 5.55 16.90
N ASN A 82 -32.66 4.27 17.13
CA ASN A 82 -32.00 3.81 18.36
C ASN A 82 -30.53 4.29 18.41
N ALA A 83 -29.75 4.09 17.35
CA ALA A 83 -28.37 4.56 17.27
C ALA A 83 -28.26 6.09 17.49
N ARG A 84 -29.23 6.87 17.00
CA ARG A 84 -29.32 8.31 17.26
C ARG A 84 -29.53 8.64 18.74
N LYS A 85 -30.38 7.87 19.45
CA LYS A 85 -30.57 8.03 20.90
C LYS A 85 -29.29 7.72 21.67
N GLU A 86 -28.46 6.82 21.15
CA GLU A 86 -27.14 6.47 21.67
C GLU A 86 -26.03 7.47 21.26
N GLY A 87 -26.38 8.53 20.53
CA GLY A 87 -25.51 9.66 20.22
C GLY A 87 -24.97 9.70 18.79
N ALA A 88 -25.34 8.75 17.91
CA ALA A 88 -24.95 8.83 16.50
C ALA A 88 -25.56 10.06 15.82
N ARG A 89 -24.72 10.82 15.10
CA ARG A 89 -25.09 12.03 14.34
C ARG A 89 -25.06 11.80 12.84
N ILE A 90 -24.17 10.92 12.39
CA ILE A 90 -23.94 10.63 10.98
C ILE A 90 -24.10 9.13 10.75
N VAL A 91 -24.83 8.76 9.70
CA VAL A 91 -24.99 7.39 9.21
C VAL A 91 -24.15 7.21 7.96
N ARG A 92 -23.18 6.28 7.99
CA ARG A 92 -22.44 5.85 6.79
C ARG A 92 -23.18 4.69 6.14
N LEU A 93 -23.99 4.98 5.12
CA LEU A 93 -24.73 3.97 4.38
C LEU A 93 -23.86 3.36 3.27
N VAL A 94 -23.25 2.22 3.59
CA VAL A 94 -22.41 1.42 2.70
C VAL A 94 -23.32 0.50 1.88
N MET A 95 -23.99 1.09 0.89
CA MET A 95 -24.89 0.44 -0.06
C MET A 95 -24.69 1.05 -1.45
N ALA A 96 -24.43 0.22 -2.46
CA ALA A 96 -24.21 0.69 -3.82
C ALA A 96 -25.45 1.46 -4.33
N ARG A 97 -25.20 2.59 -5.03
CA ARG A 97 -26.24 3.45 -5.64
C ARG A 97 -27.25 4.05 -4.66
N ALA A 98 -26.97 4.07 -3.36
CA ALA A 98 -27.90 4.64 -2.37
C ALA A 98 -28.12 6.16 -2.51
N ALA A 99 -27.26 6.86 -3.25
CA ALA A 99 -27.36 8.28 -3.56
C ALA A 99 -27.85 8.60 -4.99
N GLU A 100 -28.26 7.62 -5.80
CA GLU A 100 -28.62 7.85 -7.20
C GLU A 100 -29.84 8.78 -7.38
N PRO A 101 -29.72 9.86 -8.18
CA PRO A 101 -30.83 10.78 -8.45
C PRO A 101 -31.87 10.14 -9.38
N GLY A 102 -33.16 10.34 -9.07
CA GLY A 102 -34.29 9.85 -9.88
C GLY A 102 -35.04 8.64 -9.32
N GLY A 103 -34.50 8.02 -8.26
CA GLY A 103 -35.12 6.89 -7.55
C GLY A 103 -35.53 7.17 -6.11
N GLY A 104 -35.76 8.44 -5.74
CA GLY A 104 -36.09 8.81 -4.36
C GLY A 104 -35.01 8.38 -3.37
N ALA A 105 -33.79 8.93 -3.53
CA ALA A 105 -32.56 8.55 -2.81
C ALA A 105 -32.86 8.05 -1.39
N LEU A 106 -32.75 6.73 -1.19
CA LEU A 106 -32.97 6.06 0.09
C LEU A 106 -32.22 6.78 1.21
N ALA A 107 -31.03 7.30 0.91
CA ALA A 107 -30.24 8.11 1.82
C ALA A 107 -30.95 9.40 2.28
N GLN A 108 -31.58 10.17 1.37
CA GLN A 108 -32.38 11.35 1.75
C GLN A 108 -33.60 10.92 2.57
N ALA A 109 -34.32 9.88 2.13
CA ALA A 109 -35.49 9.40 2.84
C ALA A 109 -35.14 9.00 4.29
N LEU A 110 -34.02 8.29 4.49
CA LEU A 110 -33.52 7.96 5.81
C LEU A 110 -33.11 9.21 6.58
N ALA A 111 -32.36 10.15 5.97
CA ALA A 111 -31.95 11.39 6.62
C ALA A 111 -33.15 12.14 7.20
N GLU A 112 -34.22 12.32 6.42
CA GLU A 112 -35.46 12.96 6.88
C GLU A 112 -36.13 12.18 8.03
N ALA A 113 -36.30 10.87 7.84
CA ALA A 113 -37.05 10.02 8.76
C ALA A 113 -36.42 9.94 10.14
N VAL A 114 -35.10 9.79 10.21
CA VAL A 114 -34.36 9.69 11.47
C VAL A 114 -33.77 11.02 11.93
N SER A 115 -33.92 12.09 11.15
CA SER A 115 -33.37 13.44 11.36
C SER A 115 -31.88 13.40 11.76
N CYS A 116 -31.10 12.70 10.94
CA CYS A 116 -29.64 12.63 11.05
C CYS A 116 -29.00 12.81 9.68
N ASP A 117 -27.71 13.08 9.66
CA ASP A 117 -26.96 13.14 8.42
C ASP A 117 -26.71 11.72 7.89
N VAL A 118 -26.77 11.55 6.57
CA VAL A 118 -26.48 10.28 5.90
C VAL A 118 -25.41 10.50 4.83
N LEU A 119 -24.36 9.69 4.85
CA LEU A 119 -23.33 9.61 3.82
C LEU A 119 -23.58 8.35 2.99
N ALA A 120 -23.79 8.51 1.68
CA ALA A 120 -24.09 7.39 0.79
C ALA A 120 -23.41 7.56 -0.58
N PRO A 121 -23.04 6.46 -1.25
CA PRO A 121 -22.40 6.51 -2.57
C PRO A 121 -23.43 6.64 -3.70
N ALA A 122 -23.06 7.30 -4.80
CA ALA A 122 -23.87 7.31 -6.02
C ALA A 122 -23.65 6.05 -6.89
N GLY A 123 -22.50 5.38 -6.75
CA GLY A 123 -22.10 4.24 -7.58
C GLY A 123 -21.75 3.00 -6.77
N LEU A 124 -20.76 2.25 -7.25
CA LEU A 124 -20.17 1.13 -6.52
C LEU A 124 -19.40 1.63 -5.29
N ILE A 125 -19.15 0.71 -4.36
CA ILE A 125 -18.31 0.94 -3.18
C ILE A 125 -17.26 -0.15 -3.11
N VAL A 126 -16.06 0.26 -2.74
CA VAL A 126 -14.98 -0.62 -2.30
C VAL A 126 -14.75 -0.35 -0.80
N VAL A 127 -14.80 -1.41 0.00
CA VAL A 127 -14.31 -1.37 1.39
C VAL A 127 -12.82 -1.66 1.34
N VAL A 128 -12.03 -0.65 1.68
CA VAL A 128 -10.58 -0.72 1.64
C VAL A 128 -10.11 -1.25 3.01
N PRO A 129 -9.05 -2.09 3.05
CA PRO A 129 -8.43 -2.49 4.31
C PRO A 129 -8.19 -1.29 5.24
N GLY A 130 -8.46 -1.47 6.54
CA GLY A 130 -8.39 -0.37 7.52
C GLY A 130 -9.67 0.45 7.65
N GLY A 131 -10.77 0.03 7.00
CA GLY A 131 -12.11 0.58 7.23
C GLY A 131 -12.42 1.90 6.50
N THR A 132 -11.54 2.30 5.58
CA THR A 132 -11.84 3.40 4.66
C THR A 132 -12.70 2.91 3.50
N LEU A 133 -13.43 3.82 2.88
CA LEU A 133 -14.35 3.49 1.81
C LEU A 133 -13.99 4.29 0.56
N PHE A 134 -14.16 3.68 -0.60
CA PHE A 134 -13.90 4.32 -1.88
C PHE A 134 -15.06 4.08 -2.84
N ALA A 135 -15.54 5.13 -3.49
CA ALA A 135 -16.63 5.08 -4.46
C ALA A 135 -16.09 5.53 -5.83
N PRO A 136 -15.54 4.60 -6.65
CA PRO A 136 -14.94 4.93 -7.93
C PRO A 136 -15.95 5.50 -8.91
N ASP A 137 -15.49 6.39 -9.79
CA ASP A 137 -16.22 6.74 -11.00
C ASP A 137 -16.09 5.59 -12.00
N LEU A 138 -17.21 5.19 -12.60
CA LEU A 138 -17.24 4.14 -13.61
C LEU A 138 -17.69 4.73 -14.95
N PRO A 139 -17.32 4.11 -16.09
CA PRO A 139 -17.83 4.52 -17.39
C PRO A 139 -19.37 4.54 -17.40
N GLY A 140 -19.95 5.74 -17.57
CA GLY A 140 -21.40 5.94 -17.63
C GLY A 140 -22.13 5.96 -16.28
N ALA A 141 -21.43 5.83 -15.15
CA ALA A 141 -22.03 5.92 -13.82
C ALA A 141 -21.14 6.76 -12.89
N PRO A 142 -21.59 7.97 -12.49
CA PRO A 142 -20.83 8.81 -11.58
C PRO A 142 -20.70 8.12 -10.22
N GLY A 143 -19.48 8.08 -9.70
CA GLY A 143 -19.15 7.58 -8.38
C GLY A 143 -19.24 8.68 -7.33
N GLY A 144 -18.49 8.47 -6.25
CA GLY A 144 -18.39 9.41 -5.15
C GLY A 144 -19.48 9.26 -4.09
N TRP A 145 -19.15 9.83 -2.94
CA TRP A 145 -19.97 9.96 -1.74
C TRP A 145 -20.75 11.28 -1.77
N TRP A 146 -21.94 11.20 -1.21
CA TRP A 146 -22.88 12.30 -1.09
C TRP A 146 -23.33 12.40 0.36
N HIS A 147 -23.47 13.64 0.81
CA HIS A 147 -23.98 13.99 2.13
C HIS A 147 -25.42 14.50 2.00
N PHE A 148 -26.29 13.81 2.72
CA PHE A 148 -27.71 14.07 2.84
C PHE A 148 -27.97 14.59 4.25
N SER A 149 -28.61 15.75 4.34
CA SER A 149 -29.05 16.33 5.60
C SER A 149 -30.57 16.58 5.53
N PRO A 150 -31.28 16.50 6.67
CA PRO A 150 -32.72 16.72 6.70
C PRO A 150 -33.08 18.13 6.18
N GLY A 151 -34.00 18.21 5.22
CA GLY A 151 -34.47 19.45 4.62
C GLY A 151 -33.47 20.19 3.73
N LEU A 152 -32.27 19.65 3.48
CA LEU A 152 -31.24 20.28 2.67
C LEU A 152 -31.01 19.53 1.35
N THR A 153 -30.54 20.26 0.35
CA THR A 153 -30.13 19.66 -0.92
C THR A 153 -28.86 18.82 -0.71
N PRO A 154 -28.83 17.55 -1.19
CA PRO A 154 -27.64 16.72 -1.10
C PRO A 154 -26.46 17.34 -1.83
N HIS A 155 -25.25 17.15 -1.29
CA HIS A 155 -24.02 17.61 -1.94
C HIS A 155 -22.95 16.53 -1.94
N ARG A 156 -22.12 16.51 -2.98
CA ARG A 156 -21.02 15.56 -3.14
C ARG A 156 -19.88 15.91 -2.18
N THR A 157 -19.37 14.92 -1.47
CA THR A 157 -18.21 15.05 -0.55
C THR A 157 -16.92 14.53 -1.17
N GLY A 158 -17.01 13.69 -2.20
CA GLY A 158 -15.89 13.22 -3.02
C GLY A 158 -15.74 11.70 -3.00
N MET A 159 -14.61 11.15 -3.43
CA MET A 159 -14.52 9.71 -3.73
C MET A 159 -14.14 8.80 -2.55
N ARG A 160 -13.54 9.33 -1.48
CA ARG A 160 -13.06 8.57 -0.33
C ARG A 160 -13.79 8.99 0.94
N LEU A 161 -13.96 8.04 1.85
CA LEU A 161 -14.54 8.29 3.17
C LEU A 161 -13.76 7.54 4.27
N PRO A 162 -13.20 8.23 5.28
CA PRO A 162 -13.15 9.70 5.43
C PRO A 162 -12.39 10.37 4.28
N GLU A 163 -12.71 11.64 4.00
CA GLU A 163 -12.01 12.44 2.98
C GLU A 163 -10.59 12.76 3.45
N PRO A 164 -9.53 12.29 2.76
CA PRO A 164 -8.18 12.73 3.08
C PRO A 164 -7.97 14.19 2.65
N PRO A 165 -7.10 14.97 3.33
CA PRO A 165 -6.93 16.41 3.06
C PRO A 165 -6.53 16.76 1.61
N TRP A 166 -5.97 15.81 0.88
CA TRP A 166 -5.53 15.97 -0.51
C TRP A 166 -6.58 15.57 -1.55
N GLN A 167 -7.72 14.98 -1.18
CA GLN A 167 -8.72 14.45 -2.13
C GLN A 167 -9.16 15.48 -3.15
N SER A 168 -9.61 16.64 -2.67
CA SER A 168 -10.07 17.74 -3.51
C SER A 168 -9.01 18.22 -4.51
N ALA A 169 -7.72 18.08 -4.19
CA ALA A 169 -6.64 18.43 -5.11
C ALA A 169 -6.48 17.37 -6.20
N VAL A 170 -6.51 16.09 -5.83
CA VAL A 170 -6.42 14.95 -6.77
C VAL A 170 -7.60 14.95 -7.74
N GLU A 171 -8.83 15.16 -7.26
CA GLU A 171 -10.03 15.18 -8.11
C GLU A 171 -10.00 16.30 -9.17
N ARG A 172 -9.38 17.45 -8.86
CA ARG A 172 -9.23 18.56 -9.81
C ARG A 172 -8.05 18.40 -10.77
N ALA A 173 -7.02 17.68 -10.34
CA ALA A 173 -5.73 17.66 -11.02
C ALA A 173 -5.52 16.47 -11.95
N ALA A 174 -6.33 15.42 -11.88
CA ALA A 174 -6.12 14.21 -12.68
C ALA A 174 -6.66 14.39 -14.11
N PRO A 175 -5.83 14.74 -15.12
CA PRO A 175 -6.28 14.62 -16.50
C PRO A 175 -6.52 13.14 -16.78
N PRO A 176 -7.55 12.77 -17.56
CA PRO A 176 -7.83 11.36 -17.84
C PRO A 176 -6.68 10.67 -18.59
N THR A 177 -5.85 11.43 -19.31
CA THR A 177 -4.71 10.93 -20.09
C THR A 177 -3.55 11.93 -20.13
N THR A 178 -2.31 11.44 -20.13
CA THR A 178 -1.07 12.22 -20.31
C THR A 178 0.01 11.34 -20.96
N ALA A 179 0.77 11.87 -21.93
CA ALA A 179 1.93 11.21 -22.53
C ALA A 179 1.76 9.70 -22.85
N GLY A 180 0.63 9.31 -23.46
CA GLY A 180 0.34 7.91 -23.79
C GLY A 180 -0.01 7.02 -22.60
N CYS A 181 -0.31 7.61 -21.45
CA CYS A 181 -0.79 6.96 -20.24
C CYS A 181 -2.22 7.40 -19.88
N VAL A 182 -2.95 6.54 -19.20
CA VAL A 182 -4.25 6.78 -18.56
C VAL A 182 -4.01 7.02 -17.08
N VAL A 183 -4.73 7.99 -16.51
CA VAL A 183 -4.70 8.26 -15.07
C VAL A 183 -6.05 7.90 -14.47
N GLU A 184 -6.06 6.97 -13.54
CA GLU A 184 -7.24 6.53 -12.80
C GLU A 184 -7.15 6.96 -11.33
N GLN A 185 -8.29 7.22 -10.69
CA GLN A 185 -8.32 7.41 -9.24
C GLN A 185 -8.45 6.07 -8.52
N ILE A 186 -7.62 5.87 -7.50
CA ILE A 186 -7.63 4.69 -6.63
C ILE A 186 -7.75 5.14 -5.16
N PRO A 187 -8.08 4.25 -4.20
CA PRO A 187 -8.25 4.64 -2.80
C PRO A 187 -7.06 5.44 -2.24
N ALA A 188 -5.83 5.04 -2.53
CA ALA A 188 -4.63 5.72 -2.03
C ALA A 188 -4.24 7.01 -2.78
N GLY A 189 -4.86 7.30 -3.93
CA GLY A 189 -4.49 8.45 -4.76
C GLY A 189 -4.75 8.21 -6.24
N LEU A 190 -3.68 8.13 -7.02
CA LEU A 190 -3.70 8.01 -8.48
C LEU A 190 -3.03 6.71 -8.94
N LEU A 191 -3.50 6.17 -10.05
CA LEU A 191 -2.89 5.08 -10.79
C LEU A 191 -2.55 5.59 -12.19
N VAL A 192 -1.31 5.36 -12.63
CA VAL A 192 -0.83 5.72 -13.96
C VAL A 192 -0.50 4.44 -14.72
N LEU A 193 -1.20 4.20 -15.82
CA LEU A 193 -1.05 3.03 -16.68
C LEU A 193 -0.73 3.45 -18.11
N PRO A 194 0.06 2.68 -18.88
CA PRO A 194 0.10 2.85 -20.33
C PRO A 194 -1.30 2.74 -20.95
N VAL A 195 -1.56 3.48 -22.03
CA VAL A 195 -2.81 3.35 -22.80
C VAL A 195 -2.96 1.94 -23.37
N GLY A 196 -4.19 1.43 -23.36
CA GLY A 196 -4.53 0.09 -23.87
C GLY A 196 -4.44 -1.01 -22.84
N VAL A 197 -4.02 -0.71 -21.61
CA VAL A 197 -4.09 -1.63 -20.48
C VAL A 197 -5.57 -1.81 -20.08
N PRO A 198 -6.08 -3.05 -20.01
CA PRO A 198 -7.45 -3.28 -19.58
C PRO A 198 -7.63 -2.90 -18.11
N SER A 199 -8.78 -2.34 -17.76
CA SER A 199 -9.13 -2.10 -16.36
C SER A 199 -9.23 -3.44 -15.62
N GLU A 200 -8.58 -3.55 -14.46
CA GLU A 200 -8.72 -4.70 -13.57
C GLU A 200 -9.96 -4.53 -12.69
N GLY A 201 -10.42 -5.64 -12.11
CA GLY A 201 -11.54 -5.65 -11.18
C GLY A 201 -11.25 -4.91 -9.88
N ALA A 202 -12.31 -4.70 -9.09
CA ALA A 202 -12.20 -4.06 -7.78
C ALA A 202 -11.47 -4.95 -6.74
N ASP A 203 -11.16 -6.19 -7.10
CA ASP A 203 -10.30 -7.14 -6.40
C ASP A 203 -8.81 -6.94 -6.68
N ALA A 204 -8.41 -6.00 -7.53
CA ALA A 204 -7.00 -5.72 -7.75
C ALA A 204 -6.33 -5.13 -6.48
N LEU A 205 -5.08 -5.51 -6.20
CA LEU A 205 -4.30 -5.04 -5.03
C LEU A 205 -4.22 -3.52 -4.90
N ARG A 206 -4.26 -2.78 -6.02
CA ARG A 206 -4.32 -1.31 -6.04
C ARG A 206 -5.51 -0.72 -5.27
N TYR A 207 -6.60 -1.47 -5.14
CA TYR A 207 -7.77 -1.08 -4.35
C TYR A 207 -7.65 -1.50 -2.87
N ALA A 208 -6.64 -2.31 -2.52
CA ALA A 208 -6.32 -2.69 -1.15
C ALA A 208 -5.37 -1.70 -0.44
N VAL A 209 -4.81 -0.73 -1.17
CA VAL A 209 -3.89 0.27 -0.62
C VAL A 209 -4.70 1.36 0.11
N PRO A 210 -4.54 1.55 1.42
CA PRO A 210 -5.28 2.56 2.16
C PRO A 210 -4.81 3.98 1.84
N PRO A 211 -5.70 4.99 1.93
CA PRO A 211 -5.30 6.40 1.84
C PRO A 211 -4.42 6.79 3.03
N ASP A 212 -3.36 7.54 2.74
CA ASP A 212 -2.49 8.14 3.76
C ASP A 212 -2.82 9.63 3.92
N PRO A 213 -3.15 10.13 5.12
CA PRO A 213 -3.43 11.55 5.33
C PRO A 213 -2.25 12.47 4.96
N ALA A 214 -1.00 11.99 4.95
CA ALA A 214 0.19 12.78 4.64
C ALA A 214 0.31 13.18 3.16
N GLY A 215 -0.33 12.43 2.25
CA GLY A 215 -0.27 12.73 0.82
C GLY A 215 -0.73 11.58 -0.06
N PRO A 216 -1.09 11.86 -1.33
CA PRO A 216 -1.55 10.85 -2.26
C PRO A 216 -0.40 9.94 -2.70
N LEU A 217 -0.71 8.66 -2.91
CA LEU A 217 0.14 7.72 -3.60
C LEU A 217 -0.11 7.79 -5.11
N VAL A 218 0.96 7.80 -5.91
CA VAL A 218 0.91 7.58 -7.35
C VAL A 218 1.42 6.16 -7.61
N LEU A 219 0.49 5.27 -7.93
CA LEU A 219 0.78 3.90 -8.28
C LEU A 219 1.16 3.82 -9.76
N VAL A 220 2.27 3.18 -10.08
CA VAL A 220 2.85 3.19 -11.42
C VAL A 220 2.79 1.80 -12.03
N GLY A 221 2.12 1.68 -13.18
CA GLY A 221 1.97 0.43 -13.91
C GLY A 221 1.03 -0.57 -13.24
N SER A 222 0.90 -1.72 -13.88
CA SER A 222 0.26 -2.93 -13.36
C SER A 222 1.00 -4.15 -13.89
N SER A 223 0.75 -5.32 -13.31
CA SER A 223 1.40 -6.57 -13.72
C SER A 223 1.35 -6.73 -15.24
N ARG A 224 2.51 -6.99 -15.87
CA ARG A 224 2.66 -7.24 -17.32
C ARG A 224 2.41 -6.04 -18.23
N THR A 225 2.53 -4.82 -17.72
CA THR A 225 2.45 -3.60 -18.53
C THR A 225 3.82 -3.05 -18.89
N GLY A 226 3.88 -2.22 -19.95
CA GLY A 226 5.10 -1.51 -20.31
C GLY A 226 5.50 -0.49 -19.24
N ALA A 227 6.78 -0.10 -19.23
CA ALA A 227 7.26 0.93 -18.32
C ALA A 227 6.54 2.26 -18.55
N VAL A 228 6.12 2.91 -17.47
CA VAL A 228 5.57 4.27 -17.51
C VAL A 228 6.73 5.26 -17.55
N PRO A 229 6.76 6.17 -18.54
CA PRO A 229 7.90 7.08 -18.68
C PRO A 229 7.84 8.22 -17.64
N ALA A 230 9.01 8.74 -17.27
CA ALA A 230 9.15 9.71 -16.18
C ALA A 230 8.49 11.07 -16.49
N ASP A 231 8.39 11.44 -17.76
CA ASP A 231 7.68 12.63 -18.24
C ASP A 231 6.17 12.56 -17.95
N ALA A 232 5.53 11.41 -18.22
CA ALA A 232 4.13 11.18 -17.87
C ALA A 232 3.89 11.34 -16.37
N LEU A 233 4.76 10.73 -15.54
CA LEU A 233 4.67 10.85 -14.08
C LEU A 233 4.89 12.30 -13.61
N ALA A 234 5.86 12.99 -14.19
CA ALA A 234 6.13 14.40 -13.88
C ALA A 234 4.94 15.29 -14.25
N GLU A 235 4.28 15.08 -15.40
CA GLU A 235 3.07 15.81 -15.78
C GLU A 235 1.93 15.61 -14.79
N VAL A 236 1.65 14.37 -14.37
CA VAL A 236 0.62 14.06 -13.34
C VAL A 236 0.92 14.80 -12.05
N ILE A 237 2.18 14.75 -11.59
CA ILE A 237 2.58 15.37 -10.31
C ILE A 237 2.60 16.90 -10.42
N ALA A 238 3.00 17.44 -11.56
CA ALA A 238 2.98 18.88 -11.84
C ALA A 238 1.57 19.46 -11.88
N ALA A 239 0.56 18.67 -12.24
CA ALA A 239 -0.83 19.09 -12.20
C ALA A 239 -1.37 19.29 -10.76
N LEU A 240 -0.74 18.67 -9.76
CA LEU A 240 -1.13 18.83 -8.36
C LEU A 240 -0.68 20.19 -7.79
N PRO A 241 -1.49 20.81 -6.91
CA PRO A 241 -1.09 21.99 -6.14
C PRO A 241 0.21 21.73 -5.35
N GLY A 242 1.09 22.73 -5.26
CA GLY A 242 2.42 22.58 -4.64
C GLY A 242 2.42 21.99 -3.23
N ALA A 243 1.43 22.36 -2.40
CA ALA A 243 1.27 21.83 -1.04
C ALA A 243 1.01 20.31 -1.01
N VAL A 244 0.27 19.78 -1.99
CA VAL A 244 -0.01 18.34 -2.11
C VAL A 244 1.15 17.63 -2.82
N ARG A 245 1.75 18.30 -3.81
CA ARG A 245 2.89 17.80 -4.58
C ARG A 245 4.05 17.35 -3.70
N ALA A 246 4.37 18.13 -2.66
CA ALA A 246 5.44 17.81 -1.71
C ALA A 246 5.20 16.52 -0.90
N GLY A 247 3.95 16.08 -0.79
CA GLY A 247 3.55 14.85 -0.09
C GLY A 247 3.37 13.63 -0.99
N VAL A 248 3.57 13.78 -2.32
CA VAL A 248 3.40 12.66 -3.26
C VAL A 248 4.48 11.60 -3.04
N ARG A 249 4.07 10.33 -3.13
CA ARG A 249 4.97 9.18 -3.18
C ARG A 249 4.67 8.34 -4.41
N LEU A 250 5.71 7.86 -5.08
CA LEU A 250 5.61 6.86 -6.14
C LEU A 250 5.66 5.46 -5.52
N ALA A 251 4.84 4.52 -6.00
CA ALA A 251 4.96 3.10 -5.67
C ALA A 251 4.76 2.24 -6.92
N PRO A 252 5.41 1.07 -7.01
CA PRO A 252 5.21 0.15 -8.11
C PRO A 252 3.87 -0.58 -7.98
N GLY A 253 3.08 -0.59 -9.06
CA GLY A 253 1.86 -1.39 -9.17
C GLY A 253 2.11 -2.82 -9.66
N ASP A 254 3.27 -3.05 -10.26
CA ASP A 254 3.68 -4.34 -10.83
C ASP A 254 4.89 -4.94 -10.12
N GLY A 255 5.42 -4.25 -9.10
CA GLY A 255 6.66 -4.59 -8.39
C GLY A 255 7.95 -4.09 -9.06
N ALA A 256 7.91 -3.29 -10.13
CA ALA A 256 9.12 -2.83 -10.82
C ALA A 256 9.95 -1.90 -9.93
N ASP A 257 11.26 -1.85 -10.19
CA ASP A 257 12.10 -0.84 -9.54
C ASP A 257 11.84 0.53 -10.16
N LEU A 258 11.14 1.39 -9.41
CA LEU A 258 10.80 2.74 -9.84
C LEU A 258 11.90 3.77 -9.61
N LEU A 259 13.08 3.38 -9.11
CA LEU A 259 14.14 4.36 -8.83
C LEU A 259 14.56 5.18 -10.05
N PRO A 260 14.81 4.59 -11.24
CA PRO A 260 15.17 5.38 -12.42
C PRO A 260 14.07 6.37 -12.81
N ALA A 261 12.80 5.93 -12.76
CA ALA A 261 11.66 6.79 -13.05
C ALA A 261 11.53 7.91 -12.00
N GLY A 262 11.68 7.60 -10.71
CA GLY A 262 11.62 8.58 -9.63
C GLY A 262 12.74 9.62 -9.68
N GLN A 263 13.96 9.21 -10.06
CA GLN A 263 15.05 10.15 -10.33
C GLN A 263 14.72 11.06 -11.51
N GLY A 264 14.24 10.50 -12.63
CA GLY A 264 13.81 11.28 -13.79
C GLY A 264 12.71 12.29 -13.45
N VAL A 265 11.74 11.92 -12.61
CA VAL A 265 10.70 12.85 -12.11
C VAL A 265 11.30 13.94 -11.24
N ALA A 266 12.24 13.60 -10.34
CA ALA A 266 12.91 14.59 -9.49
C ALA A 266 13.65 15.62 -10.33
N ASP A 267 14.39 15.18 -11.35
CA ASP A 267 15.13 16.03 -12.27
C ASP A 267 14.18 16.93 -13.09
N LEU A 268 13.10 16.37 -13.63
CA LEU A 268 12.12 17.11 -14.44
C LEU A 268 11.36 18.17 -13.63
N LEU A 269 11.04 17.88 -12.35
CA LEU A 269 10.27 18.79 -11.50
C LEU A 269 11.14 19.73 -10.66
N GLY A 270 12.44 19.46 -10.56
CA GLY A 270 13.35 20.21 -9.69
C GLY A 270 12.98 20.13 -8.20
N ILE A 271 12.35 19.03 -7.77
CA ILE A 271 11.96 18.80 -6.37
C ILE A 271 12.32 17.38 -5.94
N PRO A 272 12.56 17.13 -4.62
CA PRO A 272 12.73 15.78 -4.13
C PRO A 272 11.48 14.91 -4.35
N VAL A 273 11.67 13.67 -4.77
CA VAL A 273 10.60 12.69 -5.03
C VAL A 273 10.80 11.47 -4.15
N ARG A 274 9.76 11.07 -3.43
CA ARG A 274 9.77 9.86 -2.61
C ARG A 274 9.33 8.66 -3.43
N VAL A 275 10.12 7.59 -3.39
CA VAL A 275 9.86 6.33 -4.10
C VAL A 275 9.75 5.21 -3.08
N ALA A 276 8.56 4.65 -2.92
CA ALA A 276 8.34 3.45 -2.15
C ALA A 276 8.96 2.25 -2.88
N THR A 277 9.56 1.35 -2.10
CA THR A 277 10.19 0.13 -2.65
C THR A 277 9.15 -0.91 -3.06
N GLY A 278 7.94 -0.86 -2.50
CA GLY A 278 6.83 -1.75 -2.81
C GLY A 278 5.47 -1.10 -2.49
N LEU A 279 4.43 -1.91 -2.46
CA LEU A 279 3.06 -1.50 -2.15
C LEU A 279 2.84 -1.38 -0.64
N PRO A 280 2.29 -0.26 -0.12
CA PRO A 280 1.91 -0.17 1.28
C PRO A 280 0.56 -0.87 1.52
N LEU A 281 0.60 -2.11 2.00
CA LEU A 281 -0.59 -2.93 2.26
C LEU A 281 -0.85 -3.11 3.76
N LEU A 282 -2.13 -3.19 4.13
CA LEU A 282 -2.53 -3.60 5.47
C LEU A 282 -2.58 -5.12 5.53
N LEU A 283 -1.49 -5.71 5.99
CA LEU A 283 -1.40 -7.15 6.22
C LEU A 283 -1.73 -7.45 7.68
N ASP A 284 -2.62 -8.41 7.90
CA ASP A 284 -2.86 -8.98 9.23
C ASP A 284 -1.61 -9.77 9.65
N ALA A 285 -0.77 -9.16 10.48
CA ALA A 285 0.41 -9.81 11.05
C ALA A 285 0.29 -9.84 12.59
N PRO A 286 0.51 -11.00 13.24
CA PRO A 286 0.27 -11.17 14.68
C PRO A 286 1.16 -10.27 15.57
N SER A 287 2.29 -9.79 15.04
CA SER A 287 3.27 -8.95 15.75
C SER A 287 3.15 -7.46 15.45
N ALA A 288 2.19 -7.04 14.61
CA ALA A 288 2.00 -5.65 14.21
C ALA A 288 0.98 -4.94 15.09
N PRO A 289 1.15 -3.64 15.42
CA PRO A 289 0.01 -2.83 15.81
C PRO A 289 -1.02 -2.89 14.68
N ALA A 290 -2.22 -3.37 15.00
CA ALA A 290 -3.30 -3.53 14.03
C ALA A 290 -3.54 -2.20 13.30
N GLY A 291 -3.67 -2.25 11.97
CA GLY A 291 -4.04 -1.09 11.17
C GLY A 291 -2.90 -0.20 10.64
N SER A 292 -1.63 -0.58 10.80
CA SER A 292 -0.50 0.15 10.18
C SER A 292 -0.09 -0.46 8.83
N PRO A 293 -0.13 0.30 7.71
CA PRO A 293 0.30 -0.21 6.40
C PRO A 293 1.77 -0.63 6.41
N ARG A 294 2.11 -1.67 5.64
CA ARG A 294 3.46 -2.21 5.49
C ARG A 294 3.82 -2.27 4.03
N THR A 295 5.01 -1.76 3.70
CA THR A 295 5.54 -1.90 2.34
C THR A 295 5.88 -3.37 2.07
N VAL A 296 5.28 -3.92 1.03
CA VAL A 296 5.52 -5.28 0.54
C VAL A 296 5.81 -5.26 -0.94
N LEU A 297 6.74 -6.11 -1.37
CA LEU A 297 6.99 -6.34 -2.78
C LEU A 297 5.93 -7.30 -3.32
N THR A 298 5.56 -7.14 -4.59
CA THR A 298 4.69 -8.07 -5.30
C THR A 298 5.52 -8.95 -6.23
N ASP A 299 5.16 -10.22 -6.35
CA ASP A 299 5.76 -11.13 -7.33
C ASP A 299 5.21 -10.88 -8.76
N THR A 300 5.56 -11.77 -9.69
CA THR A 300 5.14 -11.69 -11.10
C THR A 300 3.66 -11.94 -11.33
N GLU A 301 3.01 -12.61 -10.39
CA GLU A 301 1.59 -12.89 -10.33
C GLU A 301 0.82 -11.69 -9.76
N GLY A 302 1.53 -10.74 -9.14
CA GLY A 302 0.95 -9.60 -8.47
C GLY A 302 0.53 -9.92 -7.04
N GLU A 303 1.00 -11.03 -6.46
CA GLU A 303 0.73 -11.39 -5.07
C GLU A 303 1.79 -10.81 -4.13
N PRO A 304 1.45 -10.48 -2.87
CA PRO A 304 2.44 -10.04 -1.89
C PRO A 304 3.51 -11.10 -1.63
N SER A 305 4.77 -10.76 -1.87
CA SER A 305 5.92 -11.67 -1.81
C SER A 305 6.66 -11.56 -0.46
N TRP A 306 7.40 -10.48 -0.23
CA TRP A 306 8.16 -10.25 0.99
C TRP A 306 8.32 -8.77 1.32
N ARG A 307 8.81 -8.48 2.53
CA ARG A 307 8.92 -7.13 3.08
C ARG A 307 10.35 -6.60 3.00
N PRO A 308 10.64 -5.59 2.16
CA PRO A 308 11.96 -5.00 2.09
C PRO A 308 12.34 -4.31 3.42
N TYR A 309 13.64 -4.17 3.67
CA TYR A 309 14.13 -3.40 4.82
C TYR A 309 14.05 -1.89 4.58
N VAL A 310 14.30 -1.46 3.34
CA VAL A 310 14.01 -0.10 2.87
C VAL A 310 12.57 -0.06 2.38
N GLU A 311 11.76 0.78 3.01
CA GLU A 311 10.36 0.97 2.63
C GLU A 311 10.22 2.09 1.60
N ALA A 312 11.05 3.13 1.69
CA ALA A 312 11.09 4.23 0.74
C ALA A 312 12.48 4.89 0.67
N VAL A 313 12.80 5.44 -0.49
CA VAL A 313 13.95 6.32 -0.73
C VAL A 313 13.49 7.70 -1.19
N THR A 314 14.37 8.68 -1.12
CA THR A 314 14.15 10.01 -1.70
C THR A 314 15.17 10.28 -2.80
N CYS A 315 14.68 10.47 -4.02
CA CYS A 315 15.45 10.96 -5.15
C CYS A 315 15.51 12.48 -5.09
N THR A 316 16.70 13.06 -5.21
CA THR A 316 16.91 14.51 -5.26
C THR A 316 17.34 14.92 -6.67
N PRO A 317 16.94 16.11 -7.17
CA PRO A 317 17.35 16.58 -8.49
C PRO A 317 18.88 16.60 -8.64
N ALA A 318 19.36 16.24 -9.83
CA ALA A 318 20.78 16.24 -10.17
C ALA A 318 21.34 17.66 -10.39
N ASP A 319 21.60 18.41 -9.32
CA ASP A 319 22.21 19.75 -9.41
C ASP A 319 23.74 19.71 -9.59
N GLY A 320 24.24 18.82 -10.46
CA GLY A 320 25.68 18.63 -10.71
C GLY A 320 26.48 18.02 -9.54
N GLY A 321 25.78 17.43 -8.56
CA GLY A 321 26.33 16.74 -7.39
C GLY A 321 26.04 15.24 -7.37
N ASP A 322 26.12 14.64 -6.18
CA ASP A 322 25.81 13.23 -5.94
C ASP A 322 24.31 12.97 -6.16
N THR A 323 23.97 12.10 -7.11
CA THR A 323 22.59 11.68 -7.43
C THR A 323 22.17 10.43 -6.65
N THR A 324 22.96 10.02 -5.64
CA THR A 324 22.67 8.85 -4.83
C THR A 324 21.36 9.05 -4.06
N PRO A 325 20.36 8.18 -4.26
CA PRO A 325 19.10 8.26 -3.53
C PRO A 325 19.33 8.11 -2.03
N SER A 326 18.77 9.03 -1.25
CA SER A 326 18.87 8.97 0.21
C SER A 326 17.85 8.00 0.79
N LEU A 327 18.25 7.23 1.82
CA LEU A 327 17.32 6.36 2.54
C LEU A 327 16.26 7.21 3.25
N GLY A 328 14.99 6.90 2.99
CA GLY A 328 13.85 7.53 3.64
C GLY A 328 13.36 6.67 4.80
N ALA A 329 12.27 5.95 4.58
CA ALA A 329 11.71 5.02 5.57
C ALA A 329 12.40 3.66 5.45
N TRP A 330 12.84 3.10 6.57
CA TRP A 330 13.44 1.78 6.64
C TRP A 330 13.23 1.16 8.04
N ARG A 331 13.39 -0.16 8.14
CA ARG A 331 13.23 -0.93 9.38
C ARG A 331 14.55 -1.63 9.76
N PRO A 332 14.91 -1.70 11.05
CA PRO A 332 16.11 -2.41 11.46
C PRO A 332 15.96 -3.92 11.18
N PRO A 333 17.02 -4.58 10.69
CA PRO A 333 16.98 -6.03 10.46
C PRO A 333 16.86 -6.83 11.75
N ILE A 334 17.41 -6.30 12.84
CA ILE A 334 17.42 -6.90 14.18
C ILE A 334 17.04 -5.82 15.20
N GLY A 335 16.09 -6.16 16.08
CA GLY A 335 15.73 -5.29 17.21
C GLY A 335 16.84 -5.18 18.25
N GLY A 336 17.07 -3.97 18.77
CA GLY A 336 17.99 -3.74 19.89
C GLY A 336 19.47 -3.54 19.51
N LEU A 337 19.82 -3.60 18.22
CA LEU A 337 21.15 -3.17 17.78
C LEU A 337 21.34 -1.66 17.98
N ARG A 338 22.59 -1.24 18.17
CA ARG A 338 22.94 0.18 18.28
C ARG A 338 23.05 0.80 16.89
N PRO A 339 22.53 2.03 16.67
CA PRO A 339 22.77 2.74 15.42
C PRO A 339 24.27 2.94 15.14
N GLY A 340 24.67 2.80 13.87
CA GLY A 340 26.01 3.10 13.37
C GLY A 340 26.17 4.60 13.04
N LEU A 341 27.22 4.93 12.28
CA LEU A 341 27.51 6.32 11.88
C LEU A 341 26.63 6.77 10.70
N GLU A 342 26.42 5.87 9.73
CA GLU A 342 25.65 6.16 8.52
C GLU A 342 24.14 5.88 8.69
N PRO A 343 23.26 6.60 7.99
CA PRO A 343 21.83 6.27 7.95
C PRO A 343 21.61 4.83 7.50
N GLY A 344 20.82 4.06 8.26
CA GLY A 344 20.59 2.64 7.95
C GLY A 344 21.64 1.67 8.50
N ALA A 345 22.73 2.18 9.09
CA ALA A 345 23.77 1.35 9.71
C ALA A 345 23.39 0.95 11.15
N MET A 346 23.68 -0.30 11.52
CA MET A 346 23.47 -0.88 12.84
C MET A 346 24.69 -1.71 13.24
N MET A 347 25.26 -1.44 14.41
CA MET A 347 26.45 -2.15 14.90
C MET A 347 26.12 -3.59 15.25
N LEU A 348 26.78 -4.57 14.62
CA LEU A 348 26.73 -5.98 15.00
C LEU A 348 27.68 -6.25 16.17
N ASP A 349 28.87 -5.63 16.14
CA ASP A 349 29.83 -5.63 17.24
C ASP A 349 30.79 -4.41 17.17
N ARG A 350 31.97 -4.50 17.77
CA ARG A 350 32.96 -3.40 17.80
C ARG A 350 33.69 -3.20 16.47
N ARG A 351 33.67 -4.18 15.56
CA ARG A 351 34.38 -4.21 14.29
C ARG A 351 33.44 -4.18 13.09
N TRP A 352 32.26 -4.77 13.23
CA TRP A 352 31.32 -4.97 12.12
C TRP A 352 29.98 -4.28 12.35
N GLU A 353 29.44 -3.73 11.26
CA GLU A 353 28.09 -3.21 11.17
C GLU A 353 27.33 -3.86 10.02
N VAL A 354 26.02 -3.83 10.13
CA VAL A 354 25.10 -4.13 9.04
C VAL A 354 24.45 -2.84 8.59
N VAL A 355 24.52 -2.54 7.30
CA VAL A 355 23.87 -1.39 6.68
C VAL A 355 22.71 -1.87 5.82
N VAL A 356 21.57 -1.26 6.01
CA VAL A 356 20.38 -1.52 5.20
C VAL A 356 20.57 -0.88 3.82
N THR A 357 20.46 -1.67 2.76
CA THR A 357 20.51 -1.23 1.37
C THR A 357 19.15 -1.42 0.72
N ARG A 358 18.92 -0.81 -0.44
CA ARG A 358 17.66 -0.99 -1.18
C ARG A 358 17.38 -2.45 -1.51
N ALA A 359 18.41 -3.18 -1.95
CA ALA A 359 18.30 -4.58 -2.36
C ALA A 359 18.40 -5.59 -1.19
N GLY A 360 18.71 -5.12 0.03
CA GLY A 360 18.81 -5.97 1.20
C GLY A 360 19.76 -5.42 2.26
N LEU A 361 20.83 -6.14 2.54
CA LEU A 361 21.77 -5.84 3.63
C LEU A 361 23.21 -5.90 3.13
N TRP A 362 24.04 -5.02 3.68
CA TRP A 362 25.50 -5.09 3.53
C TRP A 362 26.14 -5.23 4.90
N VAL A 363 27.09 -6.15 5.05
CA VAL A 363 27.89 -6.33 6.27
C VAL A 363 29.33 -5.95 5.99
N GLY A 364 29.83 -4.95 6.71
CA GLY A 364 31.17 -4.41 6.50
C GLY A 364 31.80 -3.85 7.77
N PRO A 365 33.06 -3.40 7.69
CA PRO A 365 33.73 -2.77 8.81
C PRO A 365 32.98 -1.52 9.29
N ASN A 366 32.99 -1.27 10.60
CA ASN A 366 32.33 -0.11 11.20
C ASN A 366 32.81 1.23 10.58
N GLY A 367 31.88 2.04 10.10
CA GLY A 367 32.15 3.37 9.55
C GLY A 367 32.65 3.35 8.10
N SER A 368 32.60 2.20 7.43
CA SER A 368 32.89 2.11 6.01
C SER A 368 31.65 2.43 5.18
N ALA A 369 31.83 3.17 4.09
CA ALA A 369 30.77 3.43 3.14
C ALA A 369 30.38 2.15 2.38
N VAL A 370 29.10 1.99 2.08
CA VAL A 370 28.61 0.89 1.24
C VAL A 370 29.20 1.05 -0.17
N PRO A 371 29.81 0.01 -0.76
CA PRO A 371 30.29 0.05 -2.14
C PRO A 371 29.18 0.46 -3.12
N GLU A 372 29.50 1.34 -4.08
CA GLU A 372 28.53 1.90 -5.04
C GLU A 372 27.76 0.83 -5.80
N GLU A 373 28.42 -0.25 -6.21
CA GLU A 373 27.80 -1.39 -6.92
C GLU A 373 26.76 -2.15 -6.07
N ILE A 374 26.90 -2.13 -4.74
CA ILE A 374 25.95 -2.73 -3.80
C ILE A 374 24.81 -1.74 -3.54
N ALA A 375 25.13 -0.46 -3.35
CA ALA A 375 24.15 0.60 -3.13
C ALA A 375 23.21 0.81 -4.33
N ALA A 376 23.75 0.70 -5.55
CA ALA A 376 23.01 0.86 -6.82
C ALA A 376 22.25 -0.40 -7.25
N ARG A 377 22.34 -1.51 -6.51
CA ARG A 377 21.67 -2.77 -6.87
C ARG A 377 20.15 -2.59 -6.92
N PRO A 378 19.49 -2.99 -8.02
CA PRO A 378 18.03 -2.97 -8.10
C PRO A 378 17.38 -3.88 -7.07
N VAL A 379 16.18 -3.52 -6.63
CA VAL A 379 15.41 -4.36 -5.71
C VAL A 379 14.84 -5.56 -6.45
N SER A 380 15.05 -6.76 -5.89
CA SER A 380 14.44 -7.99 -6.42
C SER A 380 13.14 -8.31 -5.70
N ARG A 381 12.10 -8.61 -6.49
CA ARG A 381 10.75 -8.98 -6.00
C ARG A 381 10.73 -10.31 -5.24
N GLU A 382 11.70 -11.18 -5.51
CA GLU A 382 11.71 -12.56 -5.02
C GLU A 382 12.75 -12.79 -3.94
N LEU A 383 13.89 -12.10 -4.03
CA LEU A 383 15.09 -12.38 -3.26
C LEU A 383 15.64 -11.12 -2.60
N MET A 384 16.22 -11.30 -1.42
CA MET A 384 16.99 -10.28 -0.72
C MET A 384 18.49 -10.59 -0.84
N ALA A 385 19.30 -9.58 -1.19
CA ALA A 385 20.75 -9.70 -1.20
C ALA A 385 21.32 -9.43 0.20
N LEU A 386 22.22 -10.29 0.68
CA LEU A 386 23.07 -10.04 1.84
C LEU A 386 24.52 -10.06 1.37
N ASP A 387 25.08 -8.87 1.17
CA ASP A 387 26.44 -8.66 0.71
C ASP A 387 27.39 -8.56 1.90
N VAL A 388 28.55 -9.23 1.86
CA VAL A 388 29.53 -9.25 2.95
C VAL A 388 30.90 -8.84 2.45
N GLY A 389 31.50 -7.85 3.08
CA GLY A 389 32.84 -7.33 2.75
C GLY A 389 32.82 -6.24 1.68
N SER A 390 34.03 -5.85 1.25
CA SER A 390 34.25 -4.80 0.24
C SER A 390 34.99 -5.37 -0.97
N PRO A 391 34.60 -5.02 -2.20
CA PRO A 391 35.35 -5.40 -3.41
C PRO A 391 36.81 -4.93 -3.35
N GLY A 392 37.75 -5.83 -3.65
CA GLY A 392 39.19 -5.53 -3.69
C GLY A 392 39.89 -5.42 -2.33
N GLU A 393 39.19 -5.62 -1.22
CA GLU A 393 39.78 -5.68 0.12
C GLU A 393 40.00 -7.14 0.57
N PRO A 394 41.03 -7.41 1.40
CA PRO A 394 41.21 -8.73 1.99
C PRO A 394 40.04 -9.07 2.91
N PHE A 395 39.51 -10.28 2.78
CA PHE A 395 38.42 -10.76 3.62
C PHE A 395 38.92 -11.04 5.04
N ASP A 396 38.21 -10.53 6.06
CA ASP A 396 38.56 -10.75 7.47
C ASP A 396 37.65 -11.85 8.09
N PRO A 397 38.21 -13.02 8.45
CA PRO A 397 37.44 -14.13 9.03
C PRO A 397 36.75 -13.80 10.37
N ALA A 398 37.10 -12.70 11.03
CA ALA A 398 36.41 -12.28 12.26
C ALA A 398 34.92 -11.93 12.03
N VAL A 399 34.47 -11.79 10.77
CA VAL A 399 33.07 -11.52 10.42
C VAL A 399 32.13 -12.69 10.73
N TRP A 400 32.65 -13.94 10.79
CA TRP A 400 31.82 -15.13 10.91
C TRP A 400 30.94 -15.16 12.17
N GLU A 401 31.46 -14.69 13.31
CA GLU A 401 30.70 -14.62 14.56
C GLU A 401 29.58 -13.57 14.49
N ALA A 402 29.84 -12.45 13.82
CA ALA A 402 28.84 -11.42 13.59
C ALA A 402 27.74 -11.91 12.62
N LEU A 403 28.11 -12.65 11.57
CA LEU A 403 27.16 -13.24 10.62
C LEU A 403 26.30 -14.32 11.25
N ASP A 404 26.87 -15.20 12.07
CA ASP A 404 26.10 -16.25 12.76
C ASP A 404 25.02 -15.65 13.66
N ARG A 405 25.36 -14.58 14.41
CA ARG A 405 24.37 -13.80 15.18
C ARG A 405 23.33 -13.13 14.29
N LEU A 406 23.74 -12.54 13.17
CA LEU A 406 22.83 -11.89 12.23
C LEU A 406 21.82 -12.89 11.67
N PHE A 407 22.30 -14.01 11.15
CA PHE A 407 21.47 -15.05 10.52
C PHE A 407 20.48 -15.67 11.51
N THR A 408 20.93 -15.91 12.75
CA THR A 408 20.06 -16.39 13.84
C THR A 408 18.89 -15.43 14.11
N ALA A 409 19.12 -14.12 13.96
CA ALA A 409 18.15 -13.09 14.29
C ALA A 409 17.28 -12.63 13.09
N LEU A 410 17.57 -13.09 11.87
CA LEU A 410 16.73 -12.81 10.70
C LEU A 410 15.36 -13.46 10.86
N GLN A 411 14.32 -12.72 10.44
CA GLN A 411 12.95 -13.23 10.38
C GLN A 411 12.86 -14.38 9.36
N ASP A 412 12.06 -15.40 9.64
CA ASP A 412 12.02 -16.61 8.81
C ASP A 412 11.57 -16.31 7.36
N ASP A 413 10.60 -15.42 7.19
CA ASP A 413 10.10 -14.97 5.88
C ASP A 413 11.19 -14.28 5.03
N VAL A 414 12.10 -13.56 5.69
CA VAL A 414 13.26 -12.93 5.05
C VAL A 414 14.36 -13.95 4.79
N ARG A 415 14.60 -14.85 5.75
CA ARG A 415 15.67 -15.85 5.70
C ARG A 415 15.52 -16.77 4.49
N GLU A 416 14.33 -17.31 4.27
CA GLU A 416 14.04 -18.19 3.11
C GLU A 416 14.31 -17.52 1.75
N ARG A 417 14.31 -16.18 1.70
CA ARG A 417 14.48 -15.38 0.50
C ARG A 417 15.84 -14.70 0.41
N THR A 418 16.69 -14.91 1.41
CA THR A 418 18.00 -14.28 1.48
C THR A 418 19.02 -15.11 0.74
N PHE A 419 19.79 -14.46 -0.13
CA PHE A 419 21.02 -15.03 -0.65
C PHE A 419 22.23 -14.23 -0.17
N VAL A 420 23.30 -14.94 0.18
CA VAL A 420 24.53 -14.33 0.68
C VAL A 420 25.58 -14.27 -0.42
N GLN A 421 26.23 -13.11 -0.56
CA GLN A 421 27.32 -12.87 -1.49
C GLN A 421 28.54 -12.33 -0.76
N LEU A 422 29.72 -12.93 -1.00
CA LEU A 422 30.99 -12.44 -0.45
C LEU A 422 31.70 -11.56 -1.46
N HIS A 423 32.22 -10.45 -0.97
CA HIS A 423 33.04 -9.49 -1.70
C HIS A 423 34.45 -9.45 -1.12
N GLY A 424 35.42 -9.14 -1.97
CA GLY A 424 36.84 -9.06 -1.61
C GLY A 424 37.66 -10.30 -1.98
N ASP A 425 38.91 -10.31 -1.50
CA ASP A 425 39.88 -11.37 -1.77
C ASP A 425 39.62 -12.59 -0.85
N CYS A 426 38.54 -13.32 -1.14
CA CYS A 426 38.16 -14.51 -0.39
C CYS A 426 38.97 -15.75 -0.83
N ALA A 427 39.51 -16.49 0.13
CA ALA A 427 40.11 -17.80 -0.06
C ALA A 427 39.04 -18.89 -0.24
N ALA A 428 39.46 -20.08 -0.68
CA ALA A 428 38.58 -21.23 -0.82
C ALA A 428 38.04 -21.75 0.53
N ASP A 429 38.75 -21.48 1.63
CA ASP A 429 38.31 -21.78 3.00
C ASP A 429 37.14 -20.86 3.40
N ASP A 430 37.22 -19.56 3.09
CA ASP A 430 36.15 -18.59 3.40
C ASP A 430 34.82 -18.95 2.72
N LEU A 431 34.88 -19.37 1.46
CA LEU A 431 33.70 -19.85 0.73
C LEU A 431 33.13 -21.14 1.33
N ARG A 432 33.98 -22.02 1.87
CA ARG A 432 33.54 -23.25 2.55
C ARG A 432 32.88 -22.94 3.89
N ASP A 433 33.43 -21.99 4.64
CA ASP A 433 32.87 -21.58 5.92
C ASP A 433 31.57 -20.80 5.76
N LEU A 434 31.44 -19.93 4.75
CA LEU A 434 30.14 -19.35 4.41
C LEU A 434 29.12 -20.42 4.05
N ARG A 435 29.45 -21.41 3.21
CA ARG A 435 28.49 -22.46 2.86
C ARG A 435 28.02 -23.24 4.08
N ARG A 436 28.94 -23.59 4.99
CA ARG A 436 28.59 -24.25 6.25
C ARG A 436 27.67 -23.38 7.12
N LEU A 437 27.97 -22.09 7.21
CA LEU A 437 27.18 -21.15 7.97
C LEU A 437 25.78 -20.96 7.36
N ALA A 438 25.71 -20.77 6.04
CA ALA A 438 24.46 -20.61 5.31
C ALA A 438 23.57 -21.85 5.40
N MET A 439 24.14 -23.06 5.24
CA MET A 439 23.38 -24.31 5.42
C MET A 439 22.84 -24.49 6.84
N ARG A 440 23.54 -23.99 7.87
CA ARG A 440 23.04 -24.05 9.27
C ARG A 440 21.79 -23.21 9.47
N HIS A 441 21.64 -22.14 8.68
CA HIS A 441 20.56 -21.16 8.80
C HIS A 441 19.62 -21.16 7.60
N ASP A 442 19.64 -22.22 6.78
CA ASP A 442 18.77 -22.38 5.61
C ASP A 442 18.84 -21.21 4.60
N LEU A 443 20.05 -20.65 4.42
CA LEU A 443 20.32 -19.54 3.51
C LEU A 443 20.91 -20.01 2.18
N ALA A 444 20.53 -19.35 1.08
CA ALA A 444 21.16 -19.55 -0.21
C ALA A 444 22.51 -18.82 -0.28
N VAL A 445 23.49 -19.38 -1.00
CA VAL A 445 24.77 -18.72 -1.28
C VAL A 445 24.87 -18.49 -2.78
N ALA A 446 25.05 -17.24 -3.20
CA ALA A 446 25.19 -16.91 -4.60
C ALA A 446 26.60 -17.28 -5.13
N PRO A 447 26.73 -17.70 -6.40
CA PRO A 447 28.02 -17.82 -7.05
C PRO A 447 28.80 -16.49 -7.03
N ARG A 448 30.12 -16.59 -6.97
CA ARG A 448 31.00 -15.44 -7.26
C ARG A 448 30.65 -14.96 -8.67
N ASP A 449 30.52 -13.64 -8.83
CA ASP A 449 30.08 -12.99 -10.07
C ASP A 449 28.58 -13.10 -10.41
N TRP A 450 27.74 -13.49 -9.45
CA TRP A 450 26.31 -13.23 -9.54
C TRP A 450 26.06 -11.73 -9.59
N ARG A 451 26.00 -11.17 -10.80
CA ARG A 451 25.35 -9.91 -11.09
C ARG A 451 23.94 -10.29 -11.48
N GLY A 452 22.93 -9.89 -10.70
CA GLY A 452 21.54 -9.98 -11.14
C GLY A 452 21.50 -9.37 -12.54
N THR A 453 21.29 -10.18 -13.56
CA THR A 453 21.58 -9.79 -14.95
C THR A 453 20.59 -8.74 -15.39
N THR A 454 20.94 -7.47 -15.29
CA THR A 454 20.40 -6.44 -16.17
C THR A 454 21.00 -6.67 -17.55
N GLY A 455 20.17 -6.96 -18.55
CA GLY A 455 20.64 -7.05 -19.93
C GLY A 455 21.22 -5.71 -20.40
N GLU A 456 22.11 -5.75 -21.39
CA GLU A 456 22.78 -4.56 -21.97
C GLU A 456 21.82 -3.46 -22.45
N ASP A 457 20.54 -3.79 -22.67
CA ASP A 457 19.55 -2.84 -23.21
C ASP A 457 18.83 -2.01 -22.12
N GLY A 458 19.19 -2.13 -20.84
CA GLY A 458 18.51 -1.44 -19.73
C GLY A 458 17.04 -1.87 -19.53
N SER A 459 16.54 -2.73 -20.40
CA SER A 459 15.29 -3.46 -20.24
C SER A 459 15.55 -4.55 -19.20
N PRO A 460 14.67 -4.73 -18.18
CA PRO A 460 14.74 -5.88 -17.30
C PRO A 460 14.47 -7.12 -18.15
N LYS A 461 15.53 -7.69 -18.74
CA LYS A 461 15.50 -9.07 -19.20
C LYS A 461 15.43 -9.87 -17.92
N GLU A 462 14.21 -10.23 -17.52
CA GLU A 462 13.95 -11.16 -16.41
C GLU A 462 15.04 -12.23 -16.43
N ALA A 463 15.64 -12.47 -15.26
CA ALA A 463 16.80 -13.32 -15.04
C ALA A 463 16.52 -14.78 -15.47
N GLY A 464 16.43 -15.02 -16.77
CA GLY A 464 15.86 -16.23 -17.35
C GLY A 464 16.81 -17.41 -17.44
N ALA A 465 18.05 -17.29 -16.98
CA ALA A 465 18.98 -18.42 -16.94
C ALA A 465 19.47 -18.75 -15.52
N PRO A 466 19.90 -17.80 -14.66
CA PRO A 466 20.49 -18.17 -13.37
C PRO A 466 19.50 -18.14 -12.19
N LEU A 467 18.46 -17.29 -12.20
CA LEU A 467 17.43 -17.28 -11.15
C LEU A 467 16.62 -18.57 -11.18
N ALA A 468 16.43 -19.13 -12.39
CA ALA A 468 15.89 -20.47 -12.59
C ALA A 468 16.74 -21.58 -11.97
N ASP A 469 18.02 -21.35 -11.62
CA ASP A 469 18.85 -22.32 -10.91
C ASP A 469 18.82 -22.12 -9.39
N VAL A 470 18.65 -20.87 -8.92
CA VAL A 470 18.56 -20.53 -7.48
C VAL A 470 17.15 -20.78 -6.93
N LEU A 471 16.10 -20.46 -7.67
CA LEU A 471 14.71 -20.65 -7.25
C LEU A 471 14.35 -22.11 -6.97
N PRO A 472 14.80 -23.11 -7.75
CA PRO A 472 14.61 -24.51 -7.38
C PRO A 472 15.37 -24.90 -6.12
N LEU A 473 16.53 -24.30 -5.83
CA LEU A 473 17.25 -24.55 -4.58
C LEU A 473 16.49 -23.96 -3.40
N VAL A 474 15.98 -22.73 -3.51
CA VAL A 474 15.12 -22.09 -2.51
C VAL A 474 13.82 -22.88 -2.33
N ARG A 475 13.13 -23.23 -3.42
CA ARG A 475 11.90 -24.04 -3.39
C ARG A 475 12.14 -25.43 -2.83
N ARG A 476 13.29 -26.06 -3.09
CA ARG A 476 13.67 -27.37 -2.53
C ARG A 476 13.98 -27.26 -1.04
N ALA A 477 14.66 -26.20 -0.60
CA ALA A 477 14.85 -25.92 0.83
C ALA A 477 13.50 -25.69 1.53
N GLN A 478 12.60 -24.91 0.93
CA GLN A 478 11.23 -24.69 1.43
C GLN A 478 10.39 -25.97 1.46
N ALA A 479 10.52 -26.84 0.46
CA ALA A 479 9.82 -28.13 0.42
C ALA A 479 10.31 -29.07 1.53
N HIS A 480 11.63 -29.17 1.73
CA HIS A 480 12.21 -29.96 2.82
C HIS A 480 11.78 -29.46 4.19
N ALA A 481 11.81 -28.15 4.43
CA ALA A 481 11.35 -27.57 5.70
C ALA A 481 9.87 -27.86 6.00
N ARG A 482 9.01 -27.90 4.96
CA ARG A 482 7.59 -28.26 5.11
C ARG A 482 7.38 -29.76 5.38
N GLU A 483 8.17 -30.63 4.76
CA GLU A 483 8.11 -32.08 5.02
C GLU A 483 8.57 -32.41 6.45
N GLU A 484 9.68 -31.83 6.92
CA GLU A 484 10.17 -32.02 8.29
C GLU A 484 9.20 -31.49 9.35
N ALA A 485 8.55 -30.35 9.10
CA ALA A 485 7.51 -29.82 9.99
C ALA A 485 6.25 -30.70 10.03
N GLY A 486 5.92 -31.38 8.92
CA GLY A 486 4.81 -32.33 8.85
C GLY A 486 5.08 -33.62 9.63
N GLU A 487 6.27 -34.20 9.49
CA GLU A 487 6.68 -35.44 10.17
C GLU A 487 6.80 -35.24 11.69
N ALA A 488 7.34 -34.11 12.15
CA ALA A 488 7.42 -33.78 13.58
C ALA A 488 6.02 -33.68 14.23
N TYR A 489 5.02 -33.22 13.48
CA TYR A 489 3.64 -33.09 13.95
C TYR A 489 2.93 -34.46 13.99
N GLU A 490 3.17 -35.34 13.01
CA GLU A 490 2.66 -36.72 13.03
C GLU A 490 3.25 -37.55 14.17
N GLU A 491 4.55 -37.40 14.48
CA GLU A 491 5.18 -38.12 15.58
C GLU A 491 4.68 -37.64 16.95
N GLN A 492 4.40 -36.33 17.09
CA GLN A 492 3.81 -35.76 18.29
C GLN A 492 2.32 -36.14 18.46
N ALA A 493 1.54 -36.16 17.37
CA ALA A 493 0.16 -36.66 17.38
C ALA A 493 0.07 -38.17 17.66
N ALA A 494 1.04 -38.96 17.19
CA ALA A 494 1.15 -40.38 17.49
C ALA A 494 1.60 -40.66 18.94
N SER A 495 2.38 -39.77 19.55
CA SER A 495 2.79 -39.82 20.95
C SER A 495 1.65 -39.44 21.91
N GLU A 496 0.87 -38.41 21.58
CA GLU A 496 -0.32 -38.02 22.35
C GLU A 496 -1.42 -39.08 22.29
N SER A 497 -1.57 -39.77 21.16
CA SER A 497 -2.53 -40.87 21.00
C SER A 497 -2.17 -42.14 21.79
N ARG A 498 -0.92 -42.30 22.24
CA ARG A 498 -0.46 -43.46 23.04
C ARG A 498 -0.53 -43.26 24.56
N SER A 499 -0.85 -42.06 25.05
CA SER A 499 -0.89 -41.75 26.49
C SER A 499 -2.31 -41.64 27.08
N ALA A 500 -3.36 -41.94 26.31
CA ALA A 500 -4.73 -41.99 26.82
C ALA A 500 -5.07 -43.39 27.35
N GLU A 501 -4.59 -43.73 28.55
CA GLU A 501 -5.16 -44.83 29.31
C GLU A 501 -6.54 -44.44 29.90
N PRO A 502 -7.52 -45.36 29.93
CA PRO A 502 -8.87 -45.08 30.40
C PRO A 502 -8.90 -44.99 31.93
N PHE A 503 -9.06 -43.77 32.47
CA PHE A 503 -9.41 -43.59 33.86
C PHE A 503 -10.83 -44.13 34.12
N GLY A 504 -10.91 -45.09 35.04
CA GLY A 504 -12.15 -45.72 35.46
C GLY A 504 -13.12 -44.74 36.14
N GLU A 505 -14.40 -45.04 35.95
CA GLU A 505 -15.51 -44.51 36.73
C GLU A 505 -15.21 -44.66 38.22
N ASP A 506 -15.10 -43.54 38.93
CA ASP A 506 -15.30 -43.54 40.37
C ASP A 506 -16.30 -42.45 40.78
N THR A 507 -17.20 -42.90 41.63
CA THR A 507 -18.33 -42.23 42.23
C THR A 507 -17.95 -41.01 43.06
N GLY A 508 -18.79 -39.98 43.02
CA GLY A 508 -18.60 -38.72 43.77
C GLY A 508 -18.54 -38.91 45.30
N PRO A 509 -18.16 -37.84 46.02
CA PRO A 509 -19.22 -37.11 46.72
C PRO A 509 -19.07 -35.58 46.72
N GLU A 510 -20.20 -34.96 47.07
CA GLU A 510 -20.40 -33.55 47.43
C GLU A 510 -19.23 -32.93 48.22
N TYR A 511 -18.94 -31.63 48.00
CA TYR A 511 -18.87 -30.64 49.09
C TYR A 511 -18.81 -29.18 48.58
N ARG A 512 -19.74 -28.40 49.13
CA ARG A 512 -19.75 -26.96 49.51
C ARG A 512 -18.81 -25.94 48.86
N SER A 513 -19.49 -24.85 48.48
CA SER A 513 -19.10 -23.46 48.37
C SER A 513 -18.24 -22.93 49.53
N ALA A 514 -17.21 -22.11 49.21
CA ALA A 514 -16.80 -20.93 49.98
C ALA A 514 -15.79 -20.06 49.21
N HIS A 515 -16.09 -18.74 49.17
CA HIS A 515 -15.20 -17.56 49.12
C HIS A 515 -14.04 -17.54 48.10
N GLY A 516 -13.99 -16.60 47.14
CA GLY A 516 -14.06 -15.16 47.35
C GLY A 516 -12.64 -14.58 47.29
N ARG A 517 -12.27 -13.95 46.16
CA ARG A 517 -11.21 -12.94 46.05
C ARG A 517 -11.29 -12.23 44.70
N THR A 518 -11.99 -11.11 44.71
CA THR A 518 -11.87 -10.01 43.76
C THR A 518 -10.47 -9.40 43.86
N PHE A 519 -9.75 -9.33 42.74
CA PHE A 519 -8.60 -8.45 42.59
C PHE A 519 -9.10 -7.12 42.02
N GLU A 520 -9.07 -6.07 42.84
CA GLU A 520 -9.12 -4.68 42.38
C GLU A 520 -7.71 -4.27 41.90
N PRO A 521 -7.57 -3.68 40.71
CA PRO A 521 -6.40 -2.85 40.40
C PRO A 521 -6.63 -1.42 40.88
N VAL A 522 -5.81 -1.02 41.86
CA VAL A 522 -5.65 0.36 42.32
C VAL A 522 -4.96 1.16 41.21
N PHE A 523 -5.70 2.05 40.55
CA PHE A 523 -5.12 3.12 39.71
C PHE A 523 -5.16 4.44 40.49
N THR A 524 -3.99 4.92 40.87
CA THR A 524 -3.74 6.30 41.32
C THR A 524 -3.70 7.25 40.13
N PRO A 525 -4.58 8.27 40.03
CA PRO A 525 -4.47 9.30 39.02
C PRO A 525 -3.52 10.42 39.49
N GLY A 526 -2.45 10.66 38.74
CA GLY A 526 -1.60 11.85 38.85
C GLY A 526 -2.25 13.07 38.16
N PRO A 527 -1.90 14.30 38.58
CA PRO A 527 -2.65 15.51 38.23
C PRO A 527 -2.39 15.99 36.79
N LEU A 528 -3.48 16.29 36.08
CA LEU A 528 -3.48 17.01 34.80
C LEU A 528 -3.25 18.52 35.02
N PRO A 529 -2.49 19.20 34.15
CA PRO A 529 -2.42 20.66 34.18
C PRO A 529 -3.70 21.30 33.63
N ALA A 530 -4.25 22.25 34.40
CA ALA A 530 -5.15 23.29 33.93
C ALA A 530 -4.50 24.01 32.73
N GLY A 531 -5.17 24.41 31.67
CA GLY A 531 -6.56 24.81 31.50
C GLY A 531 -6.51 26.01 30.54
N LEU A 532 -7.37 26.09 29.54
CA LEU A 532 -7.71 27.32 28.83
C LEU A 532 -9.04 27.06 28.10
N ARG A 533 -10.12 27.60 28.67
CA ARG A 533 -11.44 27.71 28.04
C ARG A 533 -11.66 29.15 27.55
N PRO A 534 -12.60 29.36 26.62
CA PRO A 534 -12.53 30.41 25.61
C PRO A 534 -13.27 31.70 26.03
N ALA A 535 -12.90 32.82 25.43
CA ALA A 535 -13.74 34.01 25.36
C ALA A 535 -14.51 33.98 24.03
N GLY A 536 -15.84 34.05 24.13
CA GLY A 536 -16.74 34.22 22.99
C GLY A 536 -16.80 35.67 22.50
N GLY A 537 -17.41 35.84 21.33
CA GLY A 537 -17.75 37.13 20.75
C GLY A 537 -18.46 36.95 19.42
N GLU A 538 -19.79 36.78 19.46
CA GLU A 538 -20.67 37.01 18.32
C GLU A 538 -20.78 38.53 18.07
N ALA A 539 -20.80 38.91 16.78
CA ALA A 539 -21.81 39.78 16.15
C ALA A 539 -21.21 40.72 15.08
N GLY A 540 -21.66 40.51 13.84
CA GLY A 540 -22.28 41.60 13.06
C GLY A 540 -21.42 42.42 12.09
N ALA A 541 -21.75 42.23 10.80
CA ALA A 541 -21.86 43.27 9.76
C ALA A 541 -20.60 43.81 9.04
N GLN A 542 -20.43 43.35 7.79
CA GLN A 542 -20.01 44.15 6.62
C GLN A 542 -21.09 45.22 6.27
N PRO A 543 -20.89 46.21 5.36
CA PRO A 543 -19.76 46.45 4.44
C PRO A 543 -19.28 47.93 4.33
N ALA A 544 -18.14 48.20 3.68
CA ALA A 544 -17.97 49.23 2.64
C ALA A 544 -16.50 49.40 2.20
N ALA A 545 -16.30 49.52 0.89
CA ALA A 545 -15.04 49.79 0.22
C ALA A 545 -14.73 51.29 0.16
N VAL A 546 -13.46 51.70 0.28
CA VAL A 546 -12.85 52.87 -0.40
C VAL A 546 -11.35 52.62 -0.60
N ALA A 547 -10.84 53.20 -1.69
CA ALA A 547 -9.58 52.97 -2.37
C ALA A 547 -8.33 53.70 -1.80
N ALA A 548 -7.19 53.23 -2.32
CA ALA A 548 -6.03 53.98 -2.82
C ALA A 548 -5.09 54.78 -1.89
N ALA A 549 -3.81 54.40 -2.02
CA ALA A 549 -2.60 55.22 -2.19
C ALA A 549 -2.16 56.19 -1.08
N SER A 550 -0.94 55.98 -0.56
CA SER A 550 0.27 56.73 -0.98
C SER A 550 1.44 56.46 -0.03
N ASP A 551 2.62 56.34 -0.63
CA ASP A 551 3.92 56.62 -0.02
C ASP A 551 3.94 57.98 0.70
N GLN A 552 4.61 58.06 1.85
CA GLN A 552 5.78 58.93 2.02
C GLN A 552 6.43 58.80 3.42
N ASP A 553 7.68 58.37 3.34
CA ASP A 553 8.86 58.77 4.09
C ASP A 553 8.78 60.08 4.90
N THR A 554 9.22 60.03 6.16
CA THR A 554 10.25 60.89 6.82
C THR A 554 10.01 61.05 8.32
N GLY A 555 11.09 61.02 9.11
CA GLY A 555 11.19 61.88 10.29
C GLY A 555 11.46 61.22 11.64
N THR A 556 12.73 60.88 11.88
CA THR A 556 13.56 61.30 13.03
C THR A 556 12.86 61.52 14.39
N GLY A 557 13.21 60.70 15.40
CA GLY A 557 12.92 60.98 16.80
C GLY A 557 13.74 60.12 17.75
N ALA A 558 14.69 60.75 18.44
CA ALA A 558 15.66 60.14 19.34
C ALA A 558 15.09 59.70 20.70
N GLY A 559 15.77 58.73 21.32
CA GLY A 559 15.89 58.64 22.78
C GLY A 559 15.43 57.32 23.41
N GLY A 560 16.35 56.63 24.10
CA GLY A 560 15.99 55.69 25.17
C GLY A 560 16.71 54.34 25.15
N GLN A 561 17.98 54.32 25.57
CA GLN A 561 18.62 53.13 26.16
C GLN A 561 17.92 52.78 27.50
N PRO A 562 17.88 51.50 27.92
CA PRO A 562 19.01 50.97 28.70
C PRO A 562 19.34 49.47 28.49
N ALA A 563 20.58 49.14 28.90
CA ALA A 563 21.12 47.88 29.44
C ALA A 563 20.47 46.55 29.01
N GLY A 564 21.14 45.59 28.38
CA GLY A 564 22.54 45.19 28.50
C GLY A 564 22.58 43.76 29.01
N LEU A 565 23.02 42.80 28.19
CA LEU A 565 23.52 41.48 28.61
C LEU A 565 24.43 40.91 27.50
N ARG A 566 25.61 40.46 27.91
CA ARG A 566 26.73 39.97 27.09
C ARG A 566 26.44 38.58 26.50
N PRO A 567 27.00 38.25 25.33
CA PRO A 567 27.42 36.87 25.03
C PRO A 567 28.95 36.74 25.00
N VAL A 568 29.39 35.60 25.51
CA VAL A 568 30.78 35.14 25.61
C VAL A 568 31.29 34.76 24.21
N THR A 569 32.45 35.32 23.84
CA THR A 569 33.23 34.95 22.66
C THR A 569 34.19 33.83 23.03
N VAL A 570 34.12 32.69 22.34
CA VAL A 570 35.17 31.65 22.38
C VAL A 570 35.97 31.75 21.09
N ALA A 571 37.29 31.89 21.28
CA ALA A 571 38.28 32.15 20.26
C ALA A 571 38.52 30.94 19.34
N ALA A 572 38.54 31.19 18.03
CA ALA A 572 39.16 30.30 17.05
C ALA A 572 40.62 30.76 16.85
N GLY A 573 41.56 29.88 17.18
CA GLY A 573 42.99 30.08 16.98
C GLY A 573 43.35 30.00 15.50
N SER A 574 43.89 31.10 14.98
CA SER A 574 44.55 31.21 13.68
C SER A 574 46.00 30.72 13.82
N GLY A 575 46.36 29.69 13.05
CA GLY A 575 47.74 29.24 12.85
C GLY A 575 48.18 29.62 11.44
N ALA A 576 49.03 30.64 11.35
CA ALA A 576 49.62 31.17 10.14
C ALA A 576 50.66 30.23 9.49
N ARG A 577 50.69 30.20 8.15
CA ARG A 577 51.92 30.06 7.36
C ARG A 577 51.88 30.97 6.13
N SER A 578 52.96 31.74 6.01
CA SER A 578 53.45 32.65 4.95
C SER A 578 53.14 32.22 3.52
N ALA A 579 52.65 33.11 2.66
CA ALA A 579 53.30 34.26 2.00
C ALA A 579 54.11 33.86 0.74
N GLY A 580 53.62 34.34 -0.41
CA GLY A 580 54.28 34.34 -1.71
C GLY A 580 53.59 35.37 -2.59
N ASP A 581 54.26 36.51 -2.73
CA ASP A 581 53.86 37.72 -3.46
C ASP A 581 53.62 37.51 -4.96
N ALA A 582 52.66 38.25 -5.53
CA ALA A 582 52.78 38.87 -6.86
C ALA A 582 51.62 39.86 -7.11
N GLU A 583 51.98 41.11 -7.43
CA GLU A 583 51.11 42.24 -7.80
C GLU A 583 50.28 42.03 -9.09
N PRO A 584 49.21 42.83 -9.29
CA PRO A 584 48.35 42.77 -10.48
C PRO A 584 48.72 43.81 -11.55
N TYR A 585 48.70 43.40 -12.82
CA TYR A 585 48.49 44.30 -13.96
C TYR A 585 47.40 43.73 -14.90
N PRO A 586 46.57 44.58 -15.54
CA PRO A 586 45.46 44.16 -16.37
C PRO A 586 45.87 44.07 -17.84
N VAL A 587 45.35 43.09 -18.58
CA VAL A 587 45.44 43.03 -20.05
C VAL A 587 44.11 42.59 -20.65
N THR A 588 43.48 43.54 -21.35
CA THR A 588 42.44 43.36 -22.36
C THR A 588 42.99 42.67 -23.61
N ALA A 589 42.24 41.73 -24.20
CA ALA A 589 42.46 41.26 -25.57
C ALA A 589 41.16 40.76 -26.22
N PRO A 590 41.07 40.72 -27.57
CA PRO A 590 39.85 41.08 -28.30
C PRO A 590 39.16 39.92 -29.04
N VAL A 591 37.90 40.18 -29.42
CA VAL A 591 37.07 39.41 -30.34
C VAL A 591 37.65 39.49 -31.76
N ARG A 592 37.78 38.33 -32.43
CA ARG A 592 38.14 38.24 -33.85
C ARG A 592 37.23 37.25 -34.56
N ALA A 593 36.46 37.76 -35.52
CA ALA A 593 35.69 37.00 -36.50
C ALA A 593 36.59 36.37 -37.58
N PRO A 594 36.10 35.35 -38.30
CA PRO A 594 36.52 35.11 -39.67
C PRO A 594 35.33 35.23 -40.65
N ALA A 595 35.62 35.84 -41.80
CA ALA A 595 34.73 35.96 -42.95
C ALA A 595 35.33 35.22 -44.16
N GLY A 596 34.44 34.64 -44.98
CA GLY A 596 34.61 34.29 -46.39
C GLY A 596 35.25 32.92 -46.67
N SER A 597 34.89 32.15 -47.69
CA SER A 597 33.95 32.31 -48.81
C SER A 597 34.12 31.10 -49.75
N GLY A 598 33.06 30.57 -50.36
CA GLY A 598 33.16 29.95 -51.69
C GLY A 598 32.38 28.66 -52.00
N GLY A 599 31.20 28.81 -52.63
CA GLY A 599 30.87 28.11 -53.88
C GLY A 599 29.94 26.87 -53.85
N PRO A 600 29.17 26.61 -54.93
CA PRO A 600 27.77 26.19 -54.84
C PRO A 600 27.48 24.77 -55.40
N GLY A 601 26.36 24.16 -54.98
CA GLY A 601 25.88 22.89 -55.54
C GLY A 601 24.40 22.59 -55.24
N ALA A 602 23.56 22.89 -56.24
CA ALA A 602 22.29 22.24 -56.63
C ALA A 602 21.29 21.71 -55.56
N LEU A 603 20.10 22.34 -55.55
CA LEU A 603 18.84 21.78 -55.04
C LEU A 603 18.23 20.77 -56.05
N PRO A 604 17.41 19.83 -55.55
CA PRO A 604 16.15 19.53 -56.21
C PRO A 604 14.95 19.86 -55.31
N ALA A 605 13.95 20.45 -55.95
CA ALA A 605 12.64 20.76 -55.40
C ALA A 605 11.81 19.48 -55.18
N ALA A 606 11.07 19.44 -54.06
CA ALA A 606 9.90 18.60 -53.91
C ALA A 606 8.78 19.44 -53.31
N ALA A 607 7.74 19.64 -54.12
CA ALA A 607 6.50 20.28 -53.75
C ALA A 607 5.68 19.32 -52.86
N GLY A 608 5.16 19.85 -51.75
CA GLY A 608 4.24 19.16 -50.85
C GLY A 608 3.10 20.12 -50.48
N THR A 609 1.92 19.77 -50.94
CA THR A 609 0.67 20.53 -51.00
C THR A 609 0.16 20.96 -49.61
N VAL A 610 -0.18 22.24 -49.48
CA VAL A 610 -0.97 22.78 -48.37
C VAL A 610 -2.44 22.43 -48.61
N ALA A 611 -3.06 21.70 -47.69
CA ALA A 611 -4.51 21.50 -47.65
C ALA A 611 -5.09 22.31 -46.49
N GLU A 612 -6.07 23.17 -46.81
CA GLU A 612 -6.84 23.98 -45.89
C GLU A 612 -7.68 23.14 -44.91
N PRO A 613 -7.93 23.64 -43.68
CA PRO A 613 -8.90 23.04 -42.78
C PRO A 613 -10.33 23.47 -43.16
N GLY A 614 -11.11 22.51 -43.64
CA GLY A 614 -12.55 22.67 -43.87
C GLY A 614 -13.32 22.82 -42.56
N THR A 615 -14.08 23.91 -42.48
CA THR A 615 -15.21 24.14 -41.57
C THR A 615 -16.24 23.02 -41.64
N ALA A 616 -16.58 22.42 -40.49
CA ALA A 616 -17.74 21.52 -40.35
C ALA A 616 -18.67 22.07 -39.24
N GLU A 617 -19.90 22.35 -39.65
CA GLU A 617 -21.03 22.77 -38.82
C GLU A 617 -21.54 21.63 -37.89
N PRO A 618 -22.23 21.97 -36.80
CA PRO A 618 -22.73 21.00 -35.82
C PRO A 618 -24.05 20.37 -36.27
N MET A 619 -24.06 19.05 -36.46
CA MET A 619 -25.31 18.29 -36.52
C MET A 619 -25.83 18.03 -35.11
N GLY A 620 -27.00 18.61 -34.81
CA GLY A 620 -27.82 18.19 -33.69
C GLY A 620 -28.46 16.83 -33.94
N ILE A 621 -28.47 15.99 -32.90
CA ILE A 621 -29.38 14.85 -32.80
C ILE A 621 -30.10 14.97 -31.46
N ALA A 622 -31.40 15.21 -31.55
CA ALA A 622 -32.34 15.13 -30.45
C ALA A 622 -32.89 13.69 -30.35
N GLY A 623 -32.88 13.16 -29.11
CA GLY A 623 -33.86 12.25 -28.52
C GLY A 623 -34.23 10.93 -29.21
N ALA A 624 -33.85 9.80 -28.59
CA ALA A 624 -34.73 8.65 -28.37
C ALA A 624 -34.08 7.59 -27.43
N LEU A 625 -34.81 7.26 -26.35
CA LEU A 625 -34.92 5.95 -25.68
C LEU A 625 -33.62 5.23 -25.23
N VAL A 626 -33.25 5.44 -23.96
CA VAL A 626 -32.48 4.46 -23.17
C VAL A 626 -33.48 3.66 -22.33
N ALA A 627 -34.00 2.59 -22.91
CA ALA A 627 -34.57 1.46 -22.21
C ALA A 627 -33.77 0.24 -22.67
N ASP A 628 -33.41 -0.64 -21.72
CA ASP A 628 -32.64 -1.88 -21.87
C ASP A 628 -31.11 -1.75 -21.94
N LEU A 629 -30.51 -1.55 -20.76
CA LEU A 629 -29.21 -2.16 -20.44
C LEU A 629 -29.48 -3.53 -19.78
N PRO A 630 -28.83 -4.63 -20.24
CA PRO A 630 -29.06 -5.95 -19.68
C PRO A 630 -28.46 -6.06 -18.26
N ALA A 631 -29.21 -6.70 -17.35
CA ALA A 631 -28.78 -7.06 -15.99
C ALA A 631 -27.56 -8.02 -15.91
N ALA A 632 -26.90 -8.30 -17.04
CA ALA A 632 -25.79 -9.26 -17.17
C ALA A 632 -24.39 -8.65 -16.94
N LEU A 633 -24.29 -7.38 -16.57
CA LEU A 633 -23.02 -6.70 -16.25
C LEU A 633 -22.96 -6.22 -14.79
N ALA A 634 -23.69 -6.85 -13.87
CA ALA A 634 -23.41 -6.68 -12.45
C ALA A 634 -22.17 -7.55 -12.11
N PRO A 635 -20.95 -6.99 -11.96
CA PRO A 635 -19.85 -7.77 -11.42
C PRO A 635 -20.27 -8.24 -10.03
N THR A 636 -20.18 -9.55 -9.81
CA THR A 636 -20.33 -10.11 -8.47
C THR A 636 -19.08 -9.69 -7.72
N PHE A 637 -19.21 -8.63 -6.91
CA PHE A 637 -18.11 -8.03 -6.18
C PHE A 637 -17.57 -9.01 -5.15
N THR A 638 -16.32 -9.42 -5.35
CA THR A 638 -15.53 -10.19 -4.39
C THR A 638 -14.30 -9.32 -4.09
N PRO A 639 -14.06 -8.85 -2.86
CA PRO A 639 -12.80 -8.17 -2.55
C PRO A 639 -11.59 -9.12 -2.74
N PRO A 640 -10.36 -8.59 -2.92
CA PRO A 640 -9.19 -9.45 -2.96
C PRO A 640 -9.07 -10.19 -1.63
N VAL A 641 -9.06 -11.52 -1.69
CA VAL A 641 -8.56 -12.29 -0.57
C VAL A 641 -7.05 -12.19 -0.64
N VAL A 642 -6.45 -11.23 0.06
CA VAL A 642 -5.02 -11.33 0.39
C VAL A 642 -4.92 -12.53 1.33
N PRO A 643 -4.32 -13.66 0.93
CA PRO A 643 -4.10 -14.76 1.85
C PRO A 643 -3.20 -14.25 2.98
N PRO A 644 -3.41 -14.66 4.24
CA PRO A 644 -2.40 -14.41 5.26
C PRO A 644 -1.06 -14.94 4.76
N LEU A 645 0.02 -14.16 4.88
CA LEU A 645 1.37 -14.67 4.69
C LEU A 645 1.46 -15.94 5.55
N ALA A 646 1.68 -17.09 4.89
CA ALA A 646 1.57 -18.40 5.51
C ALA A 646 2.45 -18.44 6.76
N THR A 647 1.82 -18.45 7.93
CA THR A 647 2.45 -18.83 9.20
C THR A 647 2.01 -20.25 9.49
N PRO A 648 2.93 -21.17 9.81
CA PRO A 648 2.56 -22.54 10.11
C PRO A 648 1.99 -22.58 11.54
N ALA A 649 0.68 -22.36 11.71
CA ALA A 649 -0.07 -22.89 12.86
C ALA A 649 -1.61 -22.71 12.70
N ALA A 650 -2.30 -23.84 12.75
CA ALA A 650 -3.67 -24.07 13.17
C ALA A 650 -4.86 -23.71 12.24
N ALA A 651 -5.23 -24.69 11.41
CA ALA A 651 -6.64 -25.00 11.11
C ALA A 651 -6.76 -26.45 10.60
N PHE A 652 -7.41 -27.35 11.35
CA PHE A 652 -8.46 -28.26 10.87
C PHE A 652 -8.94 -29.20 12.00
N ALA A 653 -10.14 -28.90 12.51
CA ALA A 653 -11.01 -29.89 13.15
C ALA A 653 -12.48 -29.47 12.92
N ALA A 654 -13.21 -30.31 12.17
CA ALA A 654 -14.67 -30.40 11.94
C ALA A 654 -14.96 -30.46 10.42
N GLY A 655 -15.61 -31.47 9.86
CA GLY A 655 -16.24 -32.65 10.44
C GLY A 655 -16.58 -33.70 9.37
N ALA A 656 -16.74 -34.92 9.84
CA ALA A 656 -17.27 -36.05 9.08
C ALA A 656 -18.81 -36.06 9.13
N ALA A 657 -19.46 -36.44 8.01
CA ALA A 657 -20.49 -37.49 7.94
C ALA A 657 -21.34 -37.39 6.65
N SER A 658 -21.20 -38.36 5.73
CA SER A 658 -22.35 -39.13 5.19
C SER A 658 -21.96 -40.14 4.10
N GLY A 659 -22.44 -41.37 4.30
CA GLY A 659 -22.74 -42.48 3.35
C GLY A 659 -21.81 -42.73 2.15
N GLY A 660 -21.18 -43.89 1.96
CA GLY A 660 -21.74 -45.23 2.10
C GLY A 660 -22.41 -45.68 0.80
N THR A 661 -21.67 -46.39 -0.08
CA THR A 661 -22.19 -47.54 -0.84
C THR A 661 -21.06 -48.36 -1.45
N THR A 662 -21.15 -49.65 -1.20
CA THR A 662 -20.37 -50.80 -1.65
C THR A 662 -20.42 -51.07 -3.15
N THR A 663 -19.28 -51.47 -3.73
CA THR A 663 -19.03 -52.56 -4.71
C THR A 663 -17.58 -52.36 -5.16
N GLY A 664 -16.60 -53.25 -4.96
CA GLY A 664 -16.60 -54.68 -5.25
C GLY A 664 -15.68 -54.92 -6.45
N HIS A 665 -14.37 -55.13 -6.23
CA HIS A 665 -13.54 -55.88 -7.18
C HIS A 665 -12.25 -56.37 -6.51
N VAL A 666 -12.14 -57.69 -6.39
CA VAL A 666 -10.93 -58.45 -6.06
C VAL A 666 -10.23 -58.76 -7.38
N PRO A 667 -8.89 -58.67 -7.41
CA PRO A 667 -8.17 -59.79 -8.01
C PRO A 667 -7.06 -60.33 -7.10
N ASP A 668 -7.09 -61.64 -6.94
CA ASP A 668 -6.01 -62.49 -6.46
C ASP A 668 -4.68 -62.21 -7.18
N ARG A 669 -3.59 -62.14 -6.41
CA ARG A 669 -2.35 -62.86 -6.76
C ARG A 669 -1.41 -63.04 -5.58
N GLU A 670 -0.80 -64.22 -5.61
CA GLU A 670 -0.04 -65.02 -4.65
C GLU A 670 1.22 -64.41 -3.96
N PRO A 671 1.69 -65.04 -2.86
CA PRO A 671 2.76 -64.55 -1.98
C PRO A 671 4.19 -64.92 -2.46
N PRO A 672 5.24 -64.31 -1.87
CA PRO A 672 6.63 -64.67 -2.19
C PRO A 672 7.13 -65.85 -1.33
N ASP A 673 7.72 -66.85 -1.99
CA ASP A 673 8.70 -67.75 -1.38
C ASP A 673 10.09 -67.10 -1.47
N SER A 674 10.71 -66.92 -0.32
CA SER A 674 12.16 -66.63 -0.17
C SER A 674 12.99 -67.89 -0.41
N PRO A 675 14.26 -67.70 -0.78
CA PRO A 675 15.31 -68.07 0.18
C PRO A 675 16.09 -66.87 0.74
#